data_AF-A0A8H6P466-F1
#
_entry.id   AF-A0A8H6P466-F1
#
_cell.length_a   1.000
_cell.length_b   1.000
_cell.length_c   1.000
_cell.angle_alpha   90.00
_cell.angle_beta   90.00
_cell.angle_gamma   90.00
#
_symmetry.space_group_name_H-M   'P 1'
#
loop_
_entity.id
_entity.type
_entity.pdbx_description
1 polymer ?
#
loop_
_entity_poly.entity_id
_entity_poly.type
_entity_poly.pdbx_seq_one_letter_code
_entity_poly.pdbx_strand_id
1 'polypeptide(L)'
;MAAKKLTWLITGCSSGFGLSLTRAAQAGGHRVIATSRNPSKTPELVAEIEGKGGKWVQLDVDSPQSGDVITELEKSGDHIDVLVNNAGFSIYAPIETFTEKEIRSQMETMYFSPLRLIRAVLPHMRQRRSGVIVNMSSGASLDGIPTMGVYAGAKAGLDALTKILAKEVAPFNIRTLTVVLGTFNTNMPNSVVLGKIPLPEDYKGTFTEQVQGLLVSGKIKPNGDKDKAMQALCQVIVGEGVGEGHEAEKLLPLGSDMTSRLKGVRDYLGHALEAGWLDIFPHERILETAKDGTPLVVDVGGNTGHDMERFRQAHPETASPLYLQDRPEVVKLSKCPDPVNKMGYDFFTPQPVKGSRVYYMHGVLHDWSDEPARKILAMQRDAMTPGYSTLLTHDHIAPRALAHPHTTAYDLTMLVIVAGTERTEAHWEELLQSEEYKVVRIWSQALSLPLLRGSITLEEALEQEEDMLLDLSYPDSRIEFFVFLYSHRNDIAELVSDHLGLGQSNQCRLGEVREWIHGSFNVCIPVYVENWNKCSAKRVLIRFPLPYKVGEAGYPGNADEKLRCEAASFIWIRQHHLDIPLPRLWGFGFAGGQTFTRPENMSVTTRAIWYFKRYVSWLLGFLLPCPYISHRRQHVLEHGYLVMDYIDEPDVRMLSETWDEFPHNPDKTANFYRDLSRIMLSLSQRPLPRIGSWTIDSNGVLQLSNRPLTLRLHQLENAGIPTNIGRNLTYPSTDSYYLDILSCHGSRIRHQPNSMHDEEDGRAQVANLTIMRALLPHFTDRELRQGPFFYRLTDLHQSNIFVDNQWHIKYLVDIEWACSLPAETLRPPYWLTGIAVHDILGERLDAFSKAHDKFMEIFEEEEKRYPPLFNVSAYRTNIMRKGWKVGNFWFFHALDSPKGLFNIFRDHIQPKFAPSQSADPSDFSRIVSEYWAVDTKDVMEGKLKDKEVYENELRLRFKNGSEGT
;
A
#
# COMPACT_ATOMS: atom_id res chain seq x y z
N MET A 1 2.14 20.90 -45.28
CA MET A 1 3.06 20.05 -46.08
C MET A 1 2.49 18.63 -46.04
N ALA A 2 2.48 17.89 -47.14
CA ALA A 2 2.03 16.49 -47.11
C ALA A 2 2.96 15.67 -46.19
N ALA A 3 2.39 14.85 -45.30
CA ALA A 3 3.16 14.01 -44.37
C ALA A 3 4.15 13.13 -45.14
N LYS A 4 5.40 13.06 -44.66
CA LYS A 4 6.49 12.32 -45.34
C LYS A 4 6.17 10.82 -45.31
N LYS A 5 6.08 10.19 -46.48
CA LYS A 5 5.88 8.73 -46.60
C LYS A 5 7.15 7.99 -46.18
N LEU A 6 7.12 7.35 -45.01
CA LEU A 6 8.21 6.51 -44.47
C LEU A 6 8.17 5.07 -45.00
N THR A 7 9.34 4.42 -45.05
CA THR A 7 9.49 2.99 -45.34
C THR A 7 9.83 2.20 -44.07
N TRP A 8 8.99 1.23 -43.75
CA TRP A 8 9.07 0.41 -42.53
C TRP A 8 9.53 -1.00 -42.86
N LEU A 9 10.51 -1.54 -42.13
CA LEU A 9 10.82 -2.97 -42.12
C LEU A 9 10.37 -3.57 -40.80
N ILE A 10 9.44 -4.52 -40.84
CA ILE A 10 8.88 -5.16 -39.64
C ILE A 10 9.20 -6.65 -39.65
N THR A 11 9.77 -7.16 -38.54
CA THR A 11 10.08 -8.59 -38.40
C THR A 11 8.93 -9.40 -37.81
N GLY A 12 8.65 -10.58 -38.35
CA GLY A 12 7.62 -11.48 -37.80
C GLY A 12 6.17 -11.03 -38.06
N CYS A 13 5.83 -10.73 -39.31
CA CYS A 13 4.52 -10.18 -39.70
C CYS A 13 3.43 -11.22 -39.99
N SER A 14 3.69 -12.51 -39.79
CA SER A 14 2.71 -13.57 -40.12
C SER A 14 1.53 -13.65 -39.15
N SER A 15 1.61 -13.00 -37.98
CA SER A 15 0.53 -12.96 -36.98
C SER A 15 0.78 -11.88 -35.92
N GLY A 16 -0.11 -11.78 -34.92
CA GLY A 16 0.12 -11.03 -33.68
C GLY A 16 0.35 -9.53 -33.86
N PHE A 17 1.27 -8.97 -33.07
CA PHE A 17 1.62 -7.54 -33.10
C PHE A 17 2.23 -7.12 -34.43
N GLY A 18 3.12 -7.92 -35.02
CA GLY A 18 3.77 -7.60 -36.29
C GLY A 18 2.77 -7.41 -37.44
N LEU A 19 1.77 -8.29 -37.55
CA LEU A 19 0.71 -8.14 -38.57
C LEU A 19 -0.16 -6.91 -38.31
N SER A 20 -0.54 -6.69 -37.04
CA SER A 20 -1.37 -5.56 -36.65
C SER A 20 -0.68 -4.21 -36.92
N LEU A 21 0.61 -4.10 -36.57
CA LEU A 21 1.43 -2.92 -36.88
C LEU A 21 1.65 -2.73 -38.38
N THR A 22 1.84 -3.82 -39.14
CA THR A 22 1.93 -3.77 -40.60
C THR A 22 0.69 -3.13 -41.21
N ARG A 23 -0.51 -3.56 -40.76
CA ARG A 23 -1.78 -2.99 -41.22
C ARG A 23 -1.95 -1.53 -40.78
N ALA A 24 -1.58 -1.19 -39.56
CA ALA A 24 -1.64 0.18 -39.05
C ALA A 24 -0.74 1.14 -39.85
N ALA A 25 0.51 0.75 -40.12
CA ALA A 25 1.44 1.56 -40.90
C ALA A 25 0.99 1.74 -42.35
N GLN A 26 0.46 0.70 -43.00
CA GLN A 26 -0.12 0.83 -44.35
C GLN A 26 -1.37 1.73 -44.37
N ALA A 27 -2.23 1.63 -43.35
CA ALA A 27 -3.40 2.49 -43.23
C ALA A 27 -3.01 3.98 -43.03
N GLY A 28 -1.87 4.23 -42.38
CA GLY A 28 -1.25 5.57 -42.30
C GLY A 28 -0.58 6.06 -43.59
N GLY A 29 -0.66 5.29 -44.69
CA GLY A 29 -0.11 5.66 -45.99
C GLY A 29 1.40 5.40 -46.16
N HIS A 30 2.04 4.71 -45.21
CA HIS A 30 3.45 4.35 -45.27
C HIS A 30 3.72 3.14 -46.16
N ARG A 31 4.96 2.99 -46.61
CA ARG A 31 5.41 1.79 -47.32
C ARG A 31 5.91 0.78 -46.29
N VAL A 32 5.44 -0.47 -46.37
CA VAL A 32 5.83 -1.52 -45.41
C VAL A 32 6.49 -2.69 -46.13
N ILE A 33 7.66 -3.08 -45.64
CA ILE A 33 8.40 -4.29 -45.94
C ILE A 33 8.12 -5.28 -44.79
N ALA A 34 7.11 -6.11 -44.99
CA ALA A 34 6.72 -7.14 -44.03
C ALA A 34 7.63 -8.36 -44.21
N THR A 35 8.01 -9.02 -43.11
CA THR A 35 8.90 -10.19 -43.20
C THR A 35 8.41 -11.38 -42.40
N SER A 36 8.70 -12.58 -42.91
CA SER A 36 8.40 -13.85 -42.23
C SER A 36 9.34 -14.96 -42.70
N ARG A 37 9.56 -15.98 -41.87
CA ARG A 37 10.39 -17.15 -42.24
C ARG A 37 9.91 -17.90 -43.48
N ASN A 38 8.59 -18.00 -43.66
CA ASN A 38 8.01 -18.75 -44.77
C ASN A 38 6.74 -18.06 -45.31
N PRO A 39 6.89 -17.09 -46.24
CA PRO A 39 5.76 -16.35 -46.82
C PRO A 39 4.73 -17.25 -47.51
N SER A 40 5.16 -18.40 -48.05
CA SER A 40 4.26 -19.34 -48.74
C SER A 40 3.20 -19.99 -47.84
N LYS A 41 3.34 -19.89 -46.51
CA LYS A 41 2.34 -20.37 -45.55
C LYS A 41 1.15 -19.43 -45.36
N THR A 42 1.25 -18.18 -45.82
CA THR A 42 0.20 -17.17 -45.68
C THR A 42 0.05 -16.35 -46.98
N PRO A 43 -0.22 -17.00 -48.13
CA PRO A 43 -0.25 -16.35 -49.43
C PRO A 43 -1.31 -15.24 -49.51
N GLU A 44 -2.42 -15.38 -48.80
CA GLU A 44 -3.47 -14.36 -48.69
C GLU A 44 -2.99 -13.09 -47.99
N LEU A 45 -2.16 -13.20 -46.93
CA LEU A 45 -1.57 -12.04 -46.26
C LEU A 45 -0.52 -11.37 -47.13
N VAL A 46 0.29 -12.16 -47.86
CA VAL A 46 1.26 -11.62 -48.82
C VAL A 46 0.54 -10.78 -49.87
N ALA A 47 -0.51 -11.33 -50.49
CA ALA A 47 -1.32 -10.63 -51.48
C ALA A 47 -2.01 -9.38 -50.90
N GLU A 48 -2.50 -9.42 -49.66
CA GLU A 48 -3.10 -8.26 -48.98
C GLU A 48 -2.09 -7.10 -48.87
N ILE A 49 -0.88 -7.38 -48.39
CA ILE A 49 0.14 -6.36 -48.13
C ILE A 49 0.71 -5.81 -49.44
N GLU A 50 1.03 -6.68 -50.41
CA GLU A 50 1.58 -6.27 -51.70
C GLU A 50 0.56 -5.53 -52.56
N GLY A 51 -0.72 -5.92 -52.52
CA GLY A 51 -1.81 -5.24 -53.21
C GLY A 51 -2.03 -3.79 -52.74
N LYS A 52 -1.59 -3.45 -51.52
CA LYS A 52 -1.61 -2.08 -50.95
C LYS A 52 -0.29 -1.31 -51.15
N GLY A 53 0.62 -1.83 -51.98
CA GLY A 53 1.92 -1.20 -52.27
C GLY A 53 3.01 -1.48 -51.23
N GLY A 54 2.83 -2.49 -50.37
CA GLY A 54 3.88 -3.05 -49.53
C GLY A 54 4.75 -4.07 -50.28
N LYS A 55 5.71 -4.67 -49.57
CA LYS A 55 6.59 -5.74 -50.06
C LYS A 55 6.66 -6.83 -49.01
N TRP A 56 6.59 -8.10 -49.38
CA TRP A 56 6.83 -9.20 -48.44
C TRP A 56 8.18 -9.87 -48.72
N VAL A 57 9.04 -9.96 -47.70
CA VAL A 57 10.38 -10.54 -47.82
C VAL A 57 10.50 -11.77 -46.94
N GLN A 58 11.05 -12.85 -47.49
CA GLN A 58 11.43 -14.01 -46.69
C GLN A 58 12.64 -13.65 -45.83
N LEU A 59 12.49 -13.71 -44.51
CA LEU A 59 13.56 -13.46 -43.56
C LEU A 59 13.48 -14.44 -42.41
N ASP A 60 14.55 -15.22 -42.23
CA ASP A 60 14.82 -15.92 -40.99
C ASP A 60 15.78 -15.07 -40.16
N VAL A 61 15.27 -14.51 -39.06
CA VAL A 61 16.02 -13.58 -38.22
C VAL A 61 17.15 -14.29 -37.47
N ASP A 62 17.03 -15.59 -37.22
CA ASP A 62 18.06 -16.40 -36.54
C ASP A 62 19.22 -16.77 -37.47
N SER A 63 19.08 -16.52 -38.78
CA SER A 63 20.18 -16.72 -39.72
C SER A 63 21.33 -15.75 -39.41
N PRO A 64 22.59 -16.23 -39.37
CA PRO A 64 23.76 -15.35 -39.24
C PRO A 64 23.84 -14.30 -40.36
N GLN A 65 23.27 -14.57 -41.54
CA GLN A 65 23.23 -13.69 -42.71
C GLN A 65 21.98 -12.79 -42.74
N SER A 66 21.15 -12.75 -41.69
CA SER A 66 19.90 -11.98 -41.68
C SER A 66 20.11 -10.47 -41.93
N GLY A 67 21.27 -9.92 -41.58
CA GLY A 67 21.64 -8.53 -41.87
C GLY A 67 21.86 -8.24 -43.36
N ASP A 68 22.21 -9.23 -44.17
CA ASP A 68 22.48 -9.05 -45.62
C ASP A 68 21.21 -8.58 -46.35
N VAL A 69 20.04 -9.05 -45.91
CA VAL A 69 18.73 -8.62 -46.44
C VAL A 69 18.53 -7.12 -46.28
N ILE A 70 18.92 -6.53 -45.15
CA ILE A 70 18.84 -5.08 -44.94
C ILE A 70 19.77 -4.34 -45.90
N THR A 71 21.00 -4.85 -46.06
CA THR A 71 21.98 -4.24 -46.97
C THR A 71 21.53 -4.33 -48.43
N GLU A 72 20.92 -5.44 -48.85
CA GLU A 72 20.37 -5.61 -50.20
C GLU A 72 19.18 -4.68 -50.46
N LEU A 73 18.27 -4.55 -49.49
CA LEU A 73 17.12 -3.63 -49.59
C LEU A 73 17.60 -2.18 -49.73
N GLU A 74 18.52 -1.74 -48.87
CA GLU A 74 19.11 -0.39 -48.94
C GLU A 74 19.83 -0.15 -50.27
N LYS A 75 20.58 -1.14 -50.80
CA LYS A 75 21.22 -1.05 -52.13
C LYS A 75 20.21 -0.96 -53.28
N SER A 76 19.07 -1.64 -53.15
CA SER A 76 18.00 -1.63 -54.17
C SER A 76 17.15 -0.35 -54.17
N GLY A 77 17.44 0.59 -53.26
CA GLY A 77 16.69 1.85 -53.12
C GLY A 77 15.50 1.78 -52.16
N ASP A 78 15.29 0.64 -51.49
CA ASP A 78 14.30 0.47 -50.43
C ASP A 78 14.86 1.01 -49.10
N HIS A 79 15.11 2.32 -49.04
CA HIS A 79 15.68 3.00 -47.86
C HIS A 79 14.82 2.79 -46.62
N ILE A 80 15.37 2.19 -45.56
CA ILE A 80 14.62 1.86 -44.35
C ILE A 80 14.64 3.07 -43.41
N ASP A 81 13.47 3.67 -43.18
CA ASP A 81 13.28 4.76 -42.23
C ASP A 81 12.96 4.24 -40.83
N VAL A 82 12.21 3.14 -40.73
CA VAL A 82 11.78 2.52 -39.47
C VAL A 82 12.13 1.04 -39.48
N LEU A 83 12.96 0.58 -38.54
CA LEU A 83 13.20 -0.84 -38.28
C LEU A 83 12.42 -1.25 -37.04
N VAL A 84 11.53 -2.24 -37.15
CA VAL A 84 10.78 -2.82 -36.02
C VAL A 84 11.19 -4.26 -35.80
N ASN A 85 11.91 -4.50 -34.70
CA ASN A 85 12.27 -5.83 -34.24
C ASN A 85 11.14 -6.42 -33.38
N ASN A 86 10.25 -7.18 -34.04
CA ASN A 86 9.07 -7.81 -33.42
C ASN A 86 9.16 -9.35 -33.36
N ALA A 87 9.94 -9.99 -34.24
CA ALA A 87 10.07 -11.44 -34.25
C ALA A 87 10.51 -11.97 -32.87
N GLY A 88 9.81 -12.98 -32.37
CA GLY A 88 10.04 -13.54 -31.05
C GLY A 88 9.12 -14.70 -30.74
N PHE A 89 9.53 -15.50 -29.77
CA PHE A 89 8.74 -16.56 -29.16
C PHE A 89 9.21 -16.73 -27.71
N SER A 90 8.44 -17.45 -26.91
CA SER A 90 8.79 -17.73 -25.52
C SER A 90 8.78 -19.23 -25.25
N ILE A 91 9.78 -19.68 -24.51
CA ILE A 91 9.82 -20.99 -23.88
C ILE A 91 9.72 -20.77 -22.38
N TYR A 92 8.79 -21.45 -21.73
CA TYR A 92 8.55 -21.36 -20.30
C TYR A 92 9.00 -22.63 -19.58
N ALA A 93 9.88 -22.46 -18.60
CA ALA A 93 10.39 -23.53 -17.75
C ALA A 93 11.03 -22.91 -16.49
N PRO A 94 11.00 -23.57 -15.33
CA PRO A 94 11.90 -23.23 -14.22
C PRO A 94 13.35 -23.10 -14.70
N ILE A 95 14.13 -22.19 -14.11
CA ILE A 95 15.48 -21.85 -14.60
C ILE A 95 16.37 -23.09 -14.74
N GLU A 96 16.37 -23.98 -13.75
CA GLU A 96 17.20 -25.19 -13.76
C GLU A 96 16.77 -26.26 -14.78
N THR A 97 15.56 -26.14 -15.33
CA THR A 97 14.99 -27.12 -16.29
C THR A 97 15.11 -26.68 -17.75
N PHE A 98 15.72 -25.53 -18.02
CA PHE A 98 16.04 -25.15 -19.40
C PHE A 98 17.21 -25.97 -19.92
N THR A 99 17.05 -26.52 -21.14
CA THR A 99 18.20 -27.05 -21.87
C THR A 99 19.02 -25.92 -22.49
N GLU A 100 20.33 -26.10 -22.63
CA GLU A 100 21.22 -25.13 -23.28
C GLU A 100 20.73 -24.72 -24.68
N LYS A 101 20.15 -25.66 -25.43
CA LYS A 101 19.59 -25.40 -26.76
C LYS A 101 18.39 -24.45 -26.70
N GLU A 102 17.50 -24.61 -25.71
CA GLU A 102 16.35 -23.74 -25.51
C GLU A 102 16.79 -22.33 -25.10
N ILE A 103 17.76 -22.23 -24.18
CA ILE A 103 18.37 -20.96 -23.75
C ILE A 103 18.93 -20.21 -24.97
N ARG A 104 19.80 -20.87 -25.74
CA ARG A 104 20.41 -20.28 -26.94
C ARG A 104 19.38 -19.88 -27.97
N SER A 105 18.37 -20.69 -28.22
CA SER A 105 17.33 -20.36 -29.22
C SER A 105 16.52 -19.12 -28.86
N GLN A 106 16.18 -18.93 -27.57
CA GLN A 106 15.46 -17.73 -27.13
C GLN A 106 16.33 -16.47 -27.23
N MET A 107 17.59 -16.57 -26.80
CA MET A 107 18.56 -15.48 -26.91
C MET A 107 18.86 -15.12 -28.37
N GLU A 108 18.95 -16.11 -29.24
CA GLU A 108 19.18 -15.95 -30.67
C GLU A 108 18.11 -15.03 -31.27
N THR A 109 16.84 -15.42 -31.17
CA THR A 109 15.74 -14.67 -31.79
C THR A 109 15.48 -13.32 -31.12
N MET A 110 15.57 -13.23 -29.78
CA MET A 110 15.11 -12.04 -29.05
C MET A 110 16.22 -11.02 -28.74
N TYR A 111 17.50 -11.41 -28.81
CA TYR A 111 18.62 -10.52 -28.50
C TYR A 111 19.60 -10.42 -29.68
N PHE A 112 20.19 -11.55 -30.11
CA PHE A 112 21.24 -11.53 -31.13
C PHE A 112 20.69 -11.11 -32.51
N SER A 113 19.51 -11.58 -32.90
CA SER A 113 18.88 -11.24 -34.16
C SER A 113 18.55 -9.75 -34.30
N PRO A 114 17.84 -9.09 -33.34
CA PRO A 114 17.68 -7.64 -33.36
C PRO A 114 19.01 -6.89 -33.46
N LEU A 115 20.03 -7.33 -32.72
CA LEU A 115 21.36 -6.70 -32.76
C LEU A 115 22.00 -6.79 -34.15
N ARG A 116 21.90 -7.93 -34.84
CA ARG A 116 22.42 -8.07 -36.23
C ARG A 116 21.70 -7.13 -37.19
N LEU A 117 20.38 -7.06 -37.11
CA LEU A 117 19.58 -6.19 -37.98
C LEU A 117 19.86 -4.71 -37.71
N ILE A 118 19.98 -4.33 -36.44
CA ILE A 118 20.38 -2.97 -36.03
C ILE A 118 21.74 -2.62 -36.61
N ARG A 119 22.74 -3.49 -36.46
CA ARG A 119 24.10 -3.27 -37.01
C ARG A 119 24.10 -3.10 -38.53
N ALA A 120 23.21 -3.81 -39.24
CA ALA A 120 23.09 -3.70 -40.68
C ALA A 120 22.43 -2.39 -41.13
N VAL A 121 21.37 -1.93 -40.44
CA VAL A 121 20.64 -0.71 -40.87
C VAL A 121 21.33 0.58 -40.43
N LEU A 122 22.03 0.55 -39.30
CA LEU A 122 22.52 1.76 -38.63
C LEU A 122 23.49 2.61 -39.47
N PRO A 123 24.43 2.05 -40.25
CA PRO A 123 25.29 2.85 -41.13
C PRO A 123 24.50 3.70 -42.14
N HIS A 124 23.41 3.15 -42.67
CA HIS A 124 22.54 3.82 -43.65
C HIS A 124 21.72 4.93 -43.00
N MET A 125 21.10 4.66 -41.84
CA MET A 125 20.39 5.69 -41.06
C MET A 125 21.33 6.82 -40.63
N ARG A 126 22.56 6.49 -40.23
CA ARG A 126 23.58 7.47 -39.84
C ARG A 126 23.98 8.37 -41.00
N GLN A 127 24.17 7.81 -42.19
CA GLN A 127 24.47 8.58 -43.40
C GLN A 127 23.34 9.57 -43.74
N ARG A 128 22.09 9.15 -43.58
CA ARG A 128 20.90 10.00 -43.78
C ARG A 128 20.60 10.96 -42.63
N ARG A 129 21.24 10.77 -41.47
CA ARG A 129 20.95 11.46 -40.20
C ARG A 129 19.46 11.42 -39.82
N SER A 130 18.82 10.28 -40.10
CA SER A 130 17.40 10.05 -39.84
C SER A 130 17.12 8.55 -39.80
N GLY A 131 16.32 8.14 -38.82
CA GLY A 131 15.83 6.78 -38.69
C GLY A 131 15.17 6.54 -37.34
N VAL A 132 14.35 5.48 -37.24
CA VAL A 132 13.74 5.02 -35.99
C VAL A 132 13.95 3.53 -35.83
N ILE A 133 14.49 3.10 -34.70
CA ILE A 133 14.66 1.70 -34.34
C ILE A 133 13.70 1.38 -33.20
N VAL A 134 12.80 0.42 -33.42
CA VAL A 134 11.76 0.04 -32.47
C VAL A 134 11.99 -1.41 -32.06
N ASN A 135 12.17 -1.63 -30.76
CA ASN A 135 12.38 -2.95 -30.19
C ASN A 135 11.17 -3.36 -29.35
N MET A 136 10.52 -4.45 -29.75
CA MET A 136 9.37 -4.99 -29.01
C MET A 136 9.86 -5.77 -27.79
N SER A 137 9.57 -5.25 -26.61
CA SER A 137 9.92 -5.81 -25.31
C SER A 137 8.66 -6.26 -24.54
N SER A 138 8.81 -6.57 -23.26
CA SER A 138 7.77 -7.15 -22.41
C SER A 138 7.92 -6.68 -20.98
N GLY A 139 6.81 -6.54 -20.24
CA GLY A 139 6.87 -6.27 -18.80
C GLY A 139 7.66 -7.34 -18.03
N ALA A 140 7.89 -8.53 -18.60
CA ALA A 140 8.79 -9.54 -18.03
C ALA A 140 10.25 -9.09 -17.91
N SER A 141 10.69 -8.10 -18.70
CA SER A 141 12.04 -7.53 -18.57
C SER A 141 12.20 -6.65 -17.33
N LEU A 142 11.10 -6.13 -16.79
CA LEU A 142 11.08 -5.28 -15.60
C LEU A 142 10.87 -6.09 -14.32
N ASP A 143 9.97 -7.07 -14.36
CA ASP A 143 9.53 -7.84 -13.20
C ASP A 143 9.09 -9.24 -13.64
N GLY A 144 10.03 -10.15 -13.90
CA GLY A 144 9.72 -11.50 -14.39
C GLY A 144 9.03 -12.37 -13.34
N ILE A 145 8.03 -13.15 -13.76
CA ILE A 145 7.42 -14.18 -12.89
C ILE A 145 8.15 -15.53 -13.05
N PRO A 146 7.99 -16.49 -12.12
CA PRO A 146 8.57 -17.82 -12.24
C PRO A 146 8.28 -18.44 -13.61
N THR A 147 9.19 -19.28 -14.08
CA THR A 147 9.20 -19.91 -15.42
C THR A 147 9.58 -19.01 -16.61
N MET A 148 9.69 -17.69 -16.42
CA MET A 148 10.04 -16.75 -17.50
C MET A 148 11.52 -16.35 -17.55
N GLY A 149 12.39 -16.94 -16.72
CA GLY A 149 13.76 -16.42 -16.48
C GLY A 149 14.57 -16.12 -17.75
N VAL A 150 14.66 -17.07 -18.69
CA VAL A 150 15.41 -16.87 -19.95
C VAL A 150 14.75 -15.84 -20.86
N TYR A 151 13.41 -15.86 -20.96
CA TYR A 151 12.65 -14.90 -21.76
C TYR A 151 12.81 -13.48 -21.22
N ALA A 152 12.65 -13.31 -19.91
CA ALA A 152 12.86 -12.06 -19.18
C ALA A 152 14.29 -11.57 -19.37
N GLY A 153 15.29 -12.45 -19.20
CA GLY A 153 16.71 -12.12 -19.41
C GLY A 153 17.01 -11.66 -20.83
N ALA A 154 16.48 -12.33 -21.85
CA ALA A 154 16.67 -11.93 -23.25
C ALA A 154 16.07 -10.55 -23.54
N LYS A 155 14.86 -10.27 -23.02
CA LYS A 155 14.21 -8.96 -23.18
C LYS A 155 14.89 -7.86 -22.37
N ALA A 156 15.32 -8.14 -21.14
CA ALA A 156 16.10 -7.20 -20.33
C ALA A 156 17.44 -6.86 -21.00
N GLY A 157 18.12 -7.85 -21.59
CA GLY A 157 19.32 -7.64 -22.39
C GLY A 157 19.05 -6.75 -23.62
N LEU A 158 17.96 -6.99 -24.33
CA LEU A 158 17.55 -6.14 -25.47
C LEU A 158 17.23 -4.70 -25.02
N ASP A 159 16.57 -4.53 -23.88
CA ASP A 159 16.25 -3.22 -23.31
C ASP A 159 17.52 -2.45 -22.93
N ALA A 160 18.46 -3.11 -22.24
CA ALA A 160 19.77 -2.55 -21.92
C ALA A 160 20.52 -2.11 -23.20
N LEU A 161 20.57 -2.99 -24.20
CA LEU A 161 21.17 -2.68 -25.50
C LEU A 161 20.53 -1.45 -26.15
N THR A 162 19.19 -1.37 -26.12
CA THR A 162 18.44 -0.24 -26.71
C THR A 162 18.71 1.07 -25.99
N LYS A 163 18.80 1.05 -24.65
CA LYS A 163 19.13 2.23 -23.84
C LYS A 163 20.52 2.79 -24.17
N ILE A 164 21.50 1.91 -24.41
CA ILE A 164 22.86 2.30 -24.80
C ILE A 164 22.86 2.84 -26.23
N LEU A 165 22.27 2.10 -27.17
CA LEU A 165 22.14 2.50 -28.56
C LEU A 165 21.51 3.89 -28.69
N ALA A 166 20.47 4.19 -27.92
CA ALA A 166 19.81 5.50 -27.89
C ALA A 166 20.79 6.66 -27.68
N LYS A 167 21.79 6.47 -26.80
CA LYS A 167 22.81 7.47 -26.48
C LYS A 167 23.82 7.60 -27.63
N GLU A 168 24.25 6.48 -28.19
CA GLU A 168 25.22 6.44 -29.30
C GLU A 168 24.68 7.09 -30.59
N VAL A 169 23.39 6.94 -30.86
CA VAL A 169 22.79 7.33 -32.15
C VAL A 169 22.10 8.70 -32.12
N ALA A 170 21.85 9.25 -30.93
CA ALA A 170 21.25 10.57 -30.75
C ALA A 170 21.97 11.70 -31.53
N PRO A 171 23.32 11.78 -31.58
CA PRO A 171 24.03 12.80 -32.37
C PRO A 171 23.77 12.71 -33.88
N PHE A 172 23.21 11.59 -34.37
CA PHE A 172 22.86 11.38 -35.77
C PHE A 172 21.36 11.58 -36.04
N ASN A 173 20.59 12.09 -35.07
CA ASN A 173 19.13 12.29 -35.20
C ASN A 173 18.40 10.98 -35.57
N ILE A 174 18.86 9.87 -34.98
CA ILE A 174 18.21 8.57 -35.04
C ILE A 174 17.52 8.37 -33.70
N ARG A 175 16.26 7.90 -33.73
CA ARG A 175 15.47 7.60 -32.55
C ARG A 175 15.45 6.11 -32.25
N THR A 176 15.34 5.78 -30.98
CA THR A 176 15.15 4.41 -30.52
C THR A 176 13.95 4.35 -29.59
N LEU A 177 13.09 3.35 -29.75
CA LEU A 177 11.91 3.16 -28.91
C LEU A 177 11.86 1.72 -28.40
N THR A 178 11.86 1.56 -27.08
CA THR A 178 11.63 0.28 -26.42
C THR A 178 10.15 0.17 -26.07
N VAL A 179 9.44 -0.78 -26.67
CA VAL A 179 7.99 -0.94 -26.43
C VAL A 179 7.79 -2.04 -25.39
N VAL A 180 7.40 -1.67 -24.16
CA VAL A 180 7.21 -2.63 -23.07
C VAL A 180 5.75 -3.05 -23.01
N LEU A 181 5.47 -4.28 -23.43
CA LEU A 181 4.11 -4.78 -23.53
C LEU A 181 3.67 -5.54 -22.28
N GLY A 182 2.43 -5.27 -21.84
CA GLY A 182 1.69 -6.12 -20.92
C GLY A 182 1.01 -7.30 -21.62
N THR A 183 -0.11 -7.74 -21.07
CA THR A 183 -0.88 -8.87 -21.61
C THR A 183 -1.93 -8.42 -22.64
N PHE A 184 -1.89 -8.97 -23.86
CA PHE A 184 -2.77 -8.58 -24.99
C PHE A 184 -3.47 -9.76 -25.65
N ASN A 185 -4.56 -9.48 -26.37
CA ASN A 185 -5.37 -10.44 -27.15
C ASN A 185 -4.64 -10.98 -28.41
N THR A 186 -3.51 -11.65 -28.19
CA THR A 186 -2.71 -12.33 -29.21
C THR A 186 -2.86 -13.85 -29.09
N ASN A 187 -2.47 -14.59 -30.13
CA ASN A 187 -2.46 -16.06 -30.10
C ASN A 187 -1.24 -16.64 -29.34
N MET A 188 -0.41 -15.81 -28.69
CA MET A 188 0.74 -16.24 -27.91
C MET A 188 0.41 -17.33 -26.88
N PRO A 189 -0.70 -17.27 -26.11
CA PRO A 189 -1.05 -18.31 -25.14
C PRO A 189 -1.29 -19.70 -25.77
N ASN A 190 -1.68 -19.77 -27.04
CA ASN A 190 -1.86 -21.03 -27.77
C ASN A 190 -0.58 -21.50 -28.49
N SER A 191 0.45 -20.65 -28.52
CA SER A 191 1.77 -20.93 -29.10
C SER A 191 2.83 -21.15 -28.01
N VAL A 192 2.40 -21.35 -26.75
CA VAL A 192 3.25 -21.58 -25.59
C VAL A 192 4.09 -22.85 -25.80
N VAL A 193 5.41 -22.69 -25.77
CA VAL A 193 6.36 -23.80 -25.78
C VAL A 193 6.81 -24.03 -24.34
N LEU A 194 6.59 -25.23 -23.81
CA LEU A 194 7.18 -25.62 -22.54
C LEU A 194 8.60 -26.15 -22.76
N GLY A 195 9.46 -25.95 -21.75
CA GLY A 195 10.75 -26.64 -21.69
C GLY A 195 10.58 -28.15 -21.78
N LYS A 196 11.56 -28.82 -22.39
CA LYS A 196 11.51 -30.26 -22.62
C LYS A 196 11.77 -31.10 -21.38
N ILE A 197 12.50 -30.55 -20.40
CA ILE A 197 12.77 -31.25 -19.14
C ILE A 197 11.50 -31.15 -18.29
N PRO A 198 10.92 -32.29 -17.86
CA PRO A 198 9.78 -32.29 -16.96
C PRO A 198 10.10 -31.56 -15.66
N LEU A 199 9.07 -30.97 -15.05
CA LEU A 199 9.19 -30.32 -13.76
C LEU A 199 9.62 -31.34 -12.68
N PRO A 200 10.70 -31.10 -11.91
CA PRO A 200 11.07 -31.92 -10.76
C PRO A 200 9.95 -32.01 -9.72
N GLU A 201 9.84 -33.14 -9.02
CA GLU A 201 8.81 -33.35 -7.99
C GLU A 201 8.89 -32.32 -6.85
N ASP A 202 10.06 -31.75 -6.56
CA ASP A 202 10.24 -30.72 -5.54
C ASP A 202 9.45 -29.43 -5.82
N TYR A 203 9.04 -29.19 -7.07
CA TYR A 203 8.19 -28.05 -7.42
C TYR A 203 6.70 -28.30 -7.24
N LYS A 204 6.28 -29.52 -6.89
CA LYS A 204 4.87 -29.85 -6.71
C LYS A 204 4.24 -29.04 -5.57
N GLY A 205 3.11 -28.40 -5.84
CA GLY A 205 2.42 -27.48 -4.94
C GLY A 205 2.98 -26.06 -4.91
N THR A 206 4.14 -25.81 -5.51
CA THR A 206 4.78 -24.48 -5.48
C THR A 206 4.09 -23.50 -6.44
N PHE A 207 4.33 -22.20 -6.22
CA PHE A 207 3.88 -21.15 -7.14
C PHE A 207 4.44 -21.35 -8.56
N THR A 208 5.64 -21.92 -8.70
CA THR A 208 6.25 -22.23 -10.00
C THR A 208 5.43 -23.25 -10.80
N GLU A 209 4.97 -24.34 -10.17
CA GLU A 209 4.09 -25.33 -10.81
C GLU A 209 2.76 -24.69 -11.22
N GLN A 210 2.19 -23.85 -10.35
CA GLN A 210 0.91 -23.17 -10.62
C GLN A 210 1.02 -22.23 -11.83
N VAL A 211 2.11 -21.45 -11.92
CA VAL A 211 2.38 -20.58 -13.07
C VAL A 211 2.57 -21.39 -14.34
N GLN A 212 3.32 -22.50 -14.27
CA GLN A 212 3.49 -23.40 -15.42
C GLN A 212 2.14 -23.98 -15.87
N GLY A 213 1.30 -24.46 -14.95
CA GLY A 213 -0.04 -24.96 -15.23
C GLY A 213 -0.97 -23.90 -15.84
N LEU A 214 -0.88 -22.65 -15.37
CA LEU A 214 -1.64 -21.53 -15.94
C LEU A 214 -1.21 -21.23 -17.39
N LEU A 215 0.10 -21.22 -17.65
CA LEU A 215 0.66 -21.02 -18.99
C LEU A 215 0.25 -22.14 -19.96
N VAL A 216 0.25 -23.40 -19.51
CA VAL A 216 -0.23 -24.56 -20.29
C VAL A 216 -1.73 -24.49 -20.57
N SER A 217 -2.51 -24.02 -19.60
CA SER A 217 -3.97 -23.95 -19.75
C SER A 217 -4.44 -22.95 -20.81
N GLY A 218 -3.57 -22.02 -21.24
CA GLY A 218 -3.90 -20.95 -22.17
C GLY A 218 -4.92 -19.92 -21.64
N LYS A 219 -5.36 -20.03 -20.38
CA LYS A 219 -6.41 -19.20 -19.76
C LYS A 219 -5.92 -17.84 -19.24
N ILE A 220 -4.92 -17.24 -19.88
CA ILE A 220 -4.48 -15.89 -19.52
C ILE A 220 -5.43 -14.89 -20.16
N LYS A 221 -6.25 -14.22 -19.34
CA LYS A 221 -7.17 -13.17 -19.82
C LYS A 221 -6.34 -11.97 -20.31
N PRO A 222 -6.50 -11.54 -21.57
CA PRO A 222 -5.79 -10.37 -22.08
C PRO A 222 -6.31 -9.09 -21.42
N ASN A 223 -5.41 -8.22 -21.00
CA ASN A 223 -5.74 -6.91 -20.43
C ASN A 223 -5.73 -5.78 -21.48
N GLY A 224 -5.14 -6.02 -22.65
CA GLY A 224 -5.05 -5.05 -23.75
C GLY A 224 -5.57 -5.55 -25.09
N ASP A 225 -5.96 -4.59 -25.94
CA ASP A 225 -6.28 -4.78 -27.35
C ASP A 225 -5.04 -4.47 -28.21
N LYS A 226 -4.50 -5.50 -28.87
CA LYS A 226 -3.28 -5.38 -29.67
C LYS A 226 -3.43 -4.40 -30.82
N ASP A 227 -4.63 -4.31 -31.41
CA ASP A 227 -4.86 -3.51 -32.61
C ASP A 227 -4.88 -2.02 -32.27
N LYS A 228 -5.50 -1.67 -31.13
CA LYS A 228 -5.39 -0.32 -30.55
C LYS A 228 -3.96 0.03 -30.15
N ALA A 229 -3.25 -0.91 -29.52
CA ALA A 229 -1.87 -0.68 -29.10
C ALA A 229 -0.92 -0.45 -30.28
N MET A 230 -1.04 -1.23 -31.37
CA MET A 230 -0.20 -1.05 -32.55
C MET A 230 -0.56 0.20 -33.34
N GLN A 231 -1.82 0.63 -33.32
CA GLN A 231 -2.21 1.94 -33.86
C GLN A 231 -1.57 3.08 -33.08
N ALA A 232 -1.60 3.04 -31.74
CA ALA A 232 -0.94 4.03 -30.89
C ALA A 232 0.59 4.01 -31.07
N LEU A 233 1.19 2.83 -31.16
CA LEU A 233 2.63 2.69 -31.45
C LEU A 233 2.99 3.32 -32.80
N CYS A 234 2.19 3.08 -33.84
CA CYS A 234 2.40 3.70 -35.15
C CYS A 234 2.40 5.24 -35.03
N GLN A 235 1.43 5.80 -34.31
CA GLN A 235 1.30 7.23 -34.04
C GLN A 235 2.51 7.82 -33.28
N VAL A 236 3.00 7.15 -32.24
CA VAL A 236 4.23 7.54 -31.52
C VAL A 236 5.48 7.50 -32.39
N ILE A 237 5.58 6.49 -33.26
CA ILE A 237 6.72 6.38 -34.19
C ILE A 237 6.69 7.50 -35.22
N VAL A 238 5.53 7.96 -35.69
CA VAL A 238 5.48 9.04 -36.70
C VAL A 238 5.44 10.45 -36.08
N GLY A 239 5.13 10.56 -34.78
CA GLY A 239 4.96 11.85 -34.09
C GLY A 239 3.61 12.51 -34.40
N GLU A 240 2.55 11.72 -34.59
CA GLU A 240 1.21 12.21 -34.92
C GLU A 240 0.18 11.64 -33.95
N GLY A 241 -0.99 12.28 -33.82
CA GLY A 241 -2.09 11.80 -32.97
C GLY A 241 -1.65 11.72 -31.51
N VAL A 242 -1.77 10.54 -30.88
CA VAL A 242 -1.31 10.35 -29.48
C VAL A 242 0.22 10.44 -29.32
N GLY A 243 0.95 10.45 -30.43
CA GLY A 243 2.42 10.56 -30.46
C GLY A 243 2.97 11.98 -30.58
N GLU A 244 2.11 12.98 -30.80
CA GLU A 244 2.55 14.37 -30.95
C GLU A 244 3.20 14.88 -29.65
N GLY A 245 4.43 15.41 -29.73
CA GLY A 245 5.21 15.86 -28.57
C GLY A 245 5.90 14.76 -27.78
N HIS A 246 5.74 13.49 -28.18
CA HIS A 246 6.35 12.31 -27.54
C HIS A 246 7.51 11.72 -28.35
N GLU A 247 8.08 12.47 -29.30
CA GLU A 247 9.15 11.98 -30.17
C GLU A 247 10.45 11.69 -29.41
N ALA A 248 10.63 12.30 -28.24
CA ALA A 248 11.78 12.09 -27.36
C ALA A 248 11.65 10.84 -26.46
N GLU A 249 10.47 10.20 -26.43
CA GLU A 249 10.24 9.01 -25.61
C GLU A 249 11.12 7.84 -26.06
N LYS A 250 11.78 7.19 -25.09
CA LYS A 250 12.67 6.04 -25.31
C LYS A 250 12.06 4.73 -24.85
N LEU A 251 11.02 4.80 -24.04
CA LEU A 251 10.33 3.68 -23.42
C LEU A 251 8.82 3.92 -23.53
N LEU A 252 8.09 3.00 -24.14
CA LEU A 252 6.64 3.10 -24.29
C LEU A 252 5.97 1.87 -23.66
N PRO A 253 5.48 1.98 -22.41
CA PRO A 253 4.68 0.93 -21.79
C PRO A 253 3.26 0.92 -22.38
N LEU A 254 2.79 -0.25 -22.81
CA LEU A 254 1.44 -0.43 -23.33
C LEU A 254 0.76 -1.62 -22.64
N GLY A 255 -0.48 -1.40 -22.19
CA GLY A 255 -1.29 -2.38 -21.44
C GLY A 255 -1.74 -1.80 -20.10
N SER A 256 -2.99 -2.06 -19.70
CA SER A 256 -3.53 -1.52 -18.44
C SER A 256 -2.84 -2.10 -17.19
N ASP A 257 -2.22 -3.27 -17.33
CA ASP A 257 -1.40 -3.93 -16.31
C ASP A 257 -0.01 -3.29 -16.14
N MET A 258 0.48 -2.55 -17.14
CA MET A 258 1.83 -1.97 -17.10
C MET A 258 1.98 -0.84 -16.08
N THR A 259 0.94 -0.05 -15.83
CA THR A 259 1.00 1.04 -14.83
C THR A 259 1.26 0.51 -13.43
N SER A 260 0.52 -0.51 -13.01
CA SER A 260 0.71 -1.13 -11.69
C SER A 260 2.07 -1.80 -11.57
N ARG A 261 2.54 -2.46 -12.63
CA ARG A 261 3.84 -3.14 -12.65
C ARG A 261 5.01 -2.16 -12.56
N LEU A 262 4.95 -1.05 -13.30
CA LEU A 262 5.95 0.01 -13.23
C LEU A 262 5.98 0.69 -11.85
N LYS A 263 4.82 0.93 -11.23
CA LYS A 263 4.76 1.44 -9.85
C LYS A 263 5.40 0.44 -8.89
N GLY A 264 5.06 -0.85 -8.96
CA GLY A 264 5.64 -1.87 -8.10
C GLY A 264 7.17 -1.96 -8.22
N VAL A 265 7.71 -1.93 -9.45
CA VAL A 265 9.17 -1.91 -9.67
C VAL A 265 9.80 -0.64 -9.13
N ARG A 266 9.18 0.53 -9.36
CA ARG A 266 9.67 1.81 -8.83
C ARG A 266 9.67 1.82 -7.31
N ASP A 267 8.62 1.31 -6.67
CA ASP A 267 8.49 1.34 -5.22
C ASP A 267 9.46 0.33 -4.59
N TYR A 268 9.65 -0.85 -5.21
CA TYR A 268 10.68 -1.82 -4.84
C TYR A 268 12.11 -1.23 -4.94
N LEU A 269 12.42 -0.57 -6.05
CA LEU A 269 13.71 0.10 -6.23
C LEU A 269 13.85 1.36 -5.36
N GLY A 270 12.75 2.07 -5.10
CA GLY A 270 12.69 3.28 -4.27
C GLY A 270 12.98 2.99 -2.81
N HIS A 271 12.37 1.91 -2.28
CA HIS A 271 12.69 1.40 -0.95
C HIS A 271 14.17 0.98 -0.83
N ALA A 272 14.80 0.54 -1.92
CA ALA A 272 16.24 0.23 -1.93
C ALA A 272 17.13 1.49 -1.93
N LEU A 273 16.57 2.68 -2.13
CA LEU A 273 17.29 3.96 -2.29
C LEU A 273 16.96 4.98 -1.16
N GLU A 274 16.29 4.55 -0.09
CA GLU A 274 15.46 5.43 0.75
C GLU A 274 16.15 6.14 1.93
N ALA A 275 17.48 6.31 1.91
CA ALA A 275 18.14 7.22 2.86
C ALA A 275 18.99 8.26 2.14
N GLY A 276 18.57 9.53 2.19
CA GLY A 276 19.43 10.63 1.78
C GLY A 276 20.57 10.79 2.79
N TRP A 277 21.72 11.28 2.33
CA TRP A 277 22.86 11.42 3.23
C TRP A 277 22.61 12.39 4.41
N LEU A 278 21.67 13.34 4.27
CA LEU A 278 21.22 14.22 5.36
C LEU A 278 20.43 13.50 6.45
N ASP A 279 19.79 12.38 6.10
CA ASP A 279 19.02 11.55 7.03
C ASP A 279 19.95 10.63 7.85
N ILE A 280 21.17 10.40 7.36
CA ILE A 280 22.18 9.53 7.98
C ILE A 280 23.24 10.36 8.73
N PHE A 281 23.65 11.50 8.17
CA PHE A 281 24.72 12.34 8.71
C PHE A 281 24.16 13.61 9.36
N PRO A 282 24.58 13.97 10.59
CA PRO A 282 24.17 15.21 11.27
C PRO A 282 24.81 16.43 10.60
N HIS A 283 24.14 16.91 9.57
CA HIS A 283 24.64 17.88 8.60
C HIS A 283 24.80 19.30 9.18
N GLU A 284 24.15 19.61 10.30
CA GLU A 284 24.30 20.85 11.07
C GLU A 284 25.75 21.04 11.56
N ARG A 285 26.47 19.95 11.83
CA ARG A 285 27.87 19.98 12.27
C ARG A 285 28.81 20.61 11.24
N ILE A 286 28.43 20.58 9.97
CA ILE A 286 29.20 21.23 8.89
C ILE A 286 29.20 22.74 9.12
N LEU A 287 28.04 23.31 9.51
CA LEU A 287 27.86 24.73 9.74
C LEU A 287 28.58 25.20 11.01
N GLU A 288 28.45 24.45 12.10
CA GLU A 288 29.07 24.77 13.41
C GLU A 288 30.59 24.93 13.33
N THR A 289 31.22 24.20 12.41
CA THR A 289 32.68 24.11 12.29
C THR A 289 33.22 24.79 11.03
N ALA A 290 32.37 25.43 10.22
CA ALA A 290 32.78 26.15 9.02
C ALA A 290 33.49 27.47 9.35
N LYS A 291 34.49 27.82 8.54
CA LYS A 291 35.15 29.13 8.58
C LYS A 291 34.52 30.08 7.56
N ASP A 292 34.25 31.30 8.00
CA ASP A 292 33.72 32.36 7.15
C ASP A 292 34.57 32.59 5.89
N GLY A 293 33.91 32.74 4.74
CA GLY A 293 34.56 33.01 3.46
C GLY A 293 35.24 31.81 2.79
N THR A 294 35.09 30.59 3.32
CA THR A 294 35.59 29.36 2.67
C THR A 294 34.46 28.58 1.98
N PRO A 295 34.75 27.78 0.93
CA PRO A 295 33.76 26.86 0.34
C PRO A 295 33.20 25.91 1.40
N LEU A 296 31.89 25.74 1.46
CA LEU A 296 31.22 24.97 2.52
C LEU A 296 31.16 23.48 2.18
N VAL A 297 30.51 23.15 1.06
CA VAL A 297 30.41 21.78 0.54
C VAL A 297 30.76 21.77 -0.94
N VAL A 298 31.70 20.90 -1.32
CA VAL A 298 32.01 20.57 -2.71
C VAL A 298 31.48 19.17 -2.99
N ASP A 299 30.42 19.08 -3.79
CA ASP A 299 29.83 17.82 -4.25
C ASP A 299 30.55 17.37 -5.53
N VAL A 300 31.49 16.44 -5.33
CA VAL A 300 32.38 15.90 -6.36
C VAL A 300 31.67 14.74 -7.03
N GLY A 301 31.37 14.87 -8.33
CA GLY A 301 30.56 13.89 -9.05
C GLY A 301 29.06 14.02 -8.78
N GLY A 302 28.59 15.21 -8.39
CA GLY A 302 27.22 15.46 -7.94
C GLY A 302 26.12 15.39 -9.02
N ASN A 303 26.47 15.03 -10.26
CA ASN A 303 25.55 14.87 -11.38
C ASN A 303 24.72 16.15 -11.62
N THR A 304 23.40 16.05 -11.75
CA THR A 304 22.51 17.21 -11.92
C THR A 304 22.27 18.00 -10.62
N GLY A 305 22.88 17.62 -9.49
CA GLY A 305 22.87 18.36 -8.22
C GLY A 305 21.73 18.04 -7.26
N HIS A 306 21.25 16.79 -7.23
CA HIS A 306 20.12 16.39 -6.37
C HIS A 306 20.46 16.44 -4.87
N ASP A 307 21.62 15.91 -4.47
CA ASP A 307 22.09 15.96 -3.09
C ASP A 307 22.43 17.38 -2.65
N MET A 308 23.04 18.16 -3.55
CA MET A 308 23.33 19.56 -3.32
C MET A 308 22.06 20.39 -3.11
N GLU A 309 21.01 20.14 -3.89
CA GLU A 309 19.71 20.82 -3.72
C GLU A 309 19.04 20.42 -2.40
N ARG A 310 19.13 19.16 -1.97
CA ARG A 310 18.62 18.74 -0.65
C ARG A 310 19.32 19.48 0.49
N PHE A 311 20.65 19.59 0.45
CA PHE A 311 21.39 20.33 1.47
C PHE A 311 21.02 21.83 1.46
N ARG A 312 20.86 22.43 0.28
CA ARG A 312 20.41 23.83 0.13
C ARG A 312 18.99 24.05 0.65
N GLN A 313 18.09 23.07 0.51
CA GLN A 313 16.73 23.16 1.05
C GLN A 313 16.72 23.10 2.58
N ALA A 314 17.59 22.26 3.17
CA ALA A 314 17.77 22.19 4.62
C ALA A 314 18.42 23.47 5.19
N HIS A 315 19.35 24.08 4.44
CA HIS A 315 20.08 25.30 4.83
C HIS A 315 20.05 26.37 3.73
N PRO A 316 18.91 27.08 3.54
CA PRO A 316 18.74 28.04 2.45
C PRO A 316 19.76 29.18 2.43
N GLU A 317 20.26 29.59 3.58
CA GLU A 317 21.22 30.67 3.79
C GLU A 317 22.64 30.35 3.29
N THR A 318 22.95 29.06 3.06
CA THR A 318 24.30 28.62 2.72
C THR A 318 24.51 28.39 1.23
N ALA A 319 23.62 28.85 0.35
CA ALA A 319 23.66 28.49 -1.07
C ALA A 319 24.91 28.98 -1.83
N SER A 320 25.43 30.17 -1.51
CA SER A 320 26.58 30.79 -2.19
C SER A 320 27.93 30.06 -1.99
N PRO A 321 28.26 29.51 -0.81
CA PRO A 321 29.49 28.73 -0.62
C PRO A 321 29.43 27.27 -1.09
N LEU A 322 28.36 26.84 -1.76
CA LEU A 322 28.20 25.47 -2.28
C LEU A 322 28.76 25.33 -3.70
N TYR A 323 29.36 24.18 -3.98
CA TYR A 323 29.94 23.86 -5.29
C TYR A 323 29.44 22.50 -5.79
N LEU A 324 28.77 22.50 -6.93
CA LEU A 324 28.42 21.29 -7.68
C LEU A 324 29.47 21.05 -8.77
N GLN A 325 30.14 19.90 -8.69
CA GLN A 325 31.17 19.49 -9.63
C GLN A 325 30.82 18.18 -10.34
N ASP A 326 30.88 18.20 -11.67
CA ASP A 326 30.84 17.01 -12.53
C ASP A 326 31.47 17.38 -13.87
N ARG A 327 31.53 16.47 -14.84
CA ARG A 327 32.03 16.77 -16.19
C ARG A 327 31.26 17.94 -16.80
N PRO A 328 31.91 18.81 -17.61
CA PRO A 328 31.29 20.01 -18.16
C PRO A 328 29.96 19.77 -18.89
N GLU A 329 29.79 18.61 -19.54
CA GLU A 329 28.55 18.21 -20.21
C GLU A 329 27.41 17.84 -19.26
N VAL A 330 27.72 17.34 -18.05
CA VAL A 330 26.73 16.95 -17.03
C VAL A 330 26.27 18.17 -16.24
N VAL A 331 27.21 19.02 -15.82
CA VAL A 331 26.91 20.26 -15.08
C VAL A 331 25.99 21.20 -15.86
N LYS A 332 26.10 21.21 -17.20
CA LYS A 332 25.18 21.96 -18.08
C LYS A 332 23.72 21.52 -17.98
N LEU A 333 23.46 20.30 -17.52
CA LEU A 333 22.13 19.73 -17.32
C LEU A 333 21.65 19.87 -15.87
N SER A 334 22.42 20.54 -15.01
CA SER A 334 22.10 20.73 -13.59
C SER A 334 20.76 21.42 -13.41
N LYS A 335 19.97 20.91 -12.47
CA LYS A 335 18.69 21.49 -12.04
C LYS A 335 18.83 22.33 -10.78
N CYS A 336 20.04 22.42 -10.22
CA CYS A 336 20.30 23.17 -9.00
C CYS A 336 20.11 24.67 -9.28
N PRO A 337 19.31 25.40 -8.48
CA PRO A 337 19.09 26.83 -8.65
C PRO A 337 20.33 27.64 -8.25
N ASP A 338 20.44 28.85 -8.79
CA ASP A 338 21.43 29.83 -8.31
C ASP A 338 21.04 30.27 -6.89
N PRO A 339 22.01 30.58 -5.98
CA PRO A 339 23.41 30.93 -6.22
C PRO A 339 24.44 29.78 -6.04
N VAL A 340 24.08 28.51 -6.22
CA VAL A 340 25.05 27.39 -6.13
C VAL A 340 26.06 27.45 -7.28
N ASN A 341 27.37 27.33 -6.96
CA ASN A 341 28.43 27.38 -7.97
C ASN A 341 28.49 26.08 -8.76
N LYS A 342 28.30 26.15 -10.07
CA LYS A 342 28.32 25.01 -11.00
C LYS A 342 29.66 25.00 -11.73
N MET A 343 30.49 23.98 -11.53
CA MET A 343 31.84 23.93 -12.10
C MET A 343 32.10 22.59 -12.80
N GLY A 344 32.52 22.67 -14.07
CA GLY A 344 33.01 21.50 -14.79
C GLY A 344 34.32 21.00 -14.19
N TYR A 345 34.39 19.72 -13.79
CA TYR A 345 35.55 19.11 -13.14
C TYR A 345 35.69 17.64 -13.54
N ASP A 346 36.93 17.21 -13.78
CA ASP A 346 37.33 15.81 -13.93
C ASP A 346 38.09 15.39 -12.66
N PHE A 347 37.50 14.49 -11.88
CA PHE A 347 38.05 14.06 -10.59
C PHE A 347 39.36 13.26 -10.68
N PHE A 348 39.85 12.95 -11.89
CA PHE A 348 41.21 12.45 -12.10
C PHE A 348 42.26 13.55 -12.28
N THR A 349 41.84 14.81 -12.25
CA THR A 349 42.70 16.00 -12.35
C THR A 349 42.72 16.77 -11.01
N PRO A 350 43.73 17.62 -10.76
CA PRO A 350 43.85 18.34 -9.50
C PRO A 350 42.59 19.14 -9.15
N GLN A 351 42.09 18.98 -7.92
CA GLN A 351 40.85 19.59 -7.46
C GLN A 351 40.95 21.14 -7.44
N PRO A 352 40.14 21.86 -8.24
CA PRO A 352 40.22 23.32 -8.36
C PRO A 352 39.70 24.08 -7.14
N VAL A 353 38.73 23.53 -6.41
CA VAL A 353 38.17 24.17 -5.21
C VAL A 353 38.96 23.70 -3.99
N LYS A 354 39.70 24.61 -3.35
CA LYS A 354 40.61 24.29 -2.25
C LYS A 354 40.08 24.77 -0.90
N GLY A 355 40.43 24.03 0.15
CA GLY A 355 40.14 24.39 1.54
C GLY A 355 38.66 24.36 1.89
N SER A 356 37.85 23.57 1.20
CA SER A 356 36.44 23.42 1.57
C SER A 356 36.29 22.72 2.93
N ARG A 357 35.22 23.05 3.67
CA ARG A 357 34.91 22.34 4.91
C ARG A 357 34.59 20.87 4.65
N VAL A 358 33.82 20.57 3.59
CA VAL A 358 33.46 19.22 3.17
C VAL A 358 33.70 19.01 1.68
N TYR A 359 34.38 17.92 1.35
CA TYR A 359 34.31 17.30 0.03
C TYR A 359 33.37 16.09 0.13
N TYR A 360 32.28 16.12 -0.62
CA TYR A 360 31.25 15.10 -0.60
C TYR A 360 31.32 14.27 -1.88
N MET A 361 31.23 12.95 -1.74
CA MET A 361 31.19 11.98 -2.83
C MET A 361 30.08 10.98 -2.57
N HIS A 362 29.12 10.87 -3.50
CA HIS A 362 28.04 9.90 -3.44
C HIS A 362 28.21 8.88 -4.55
N GLY A 363 28.52 7.63 -4.20
CA GLY A 363 28.71 6.55 -5.16
C GLY A 363 29.84 6.77 -6.16
N VAL A 364 30.76 7.72 -5.90
CA VAL A 364 31.86 8.00 -6.84
C VAL A 364 32.91 6.90 -6.78
N LEU A 365 33.37 6.56 -5.58
CA LEU A 365 34.41 5.54 -5.37
C LEU A 365 33.87 4.11 -5.59
N HIS A 366 32.55 3.95 -5.46
CA HIS A 366 31.78 2.76 -5.82
C HIS A 366 32.11 2.22 -7.22
N ASP A 367 32.14 3.12 -8.21
CA ASP A 367 32.27 2.77 -9.63
C ASP A 367 33.69 2.37 -10.06
N TRP A 368 34.66 2.41 -9.14
CA TRP A 368 36.07 2.19 -9.46
C TRP A 368 36.71 1.14 -8.57
N SER A 369 37.69 0.42 -9.13
CA SER A 369 38.63 -0.39 -8.36
C SER A 369 39.58 0.49 -7.53
N ASP A 370 40.33 -0.13 -6.62
CA ASP A 370 41.13 0.60 -5.64
C ASP A 370 42.22 1.49 -6.25
N GLU A 371 42.81 1.11 -7.39
CA GLU A 371 43.88 1.91 -8.01
C GLU A 371 43.36 3.26 -8.57
N PRO A 372 42.30 3.31 -9.39
CA PRO A 372 41.69 4.59 -9.76
C PRO A 372 41.08 5.35 -8.56
N ALA A 373 40.48 4.64 -7.59
CA ALA A 373 39.93 5.26 -6.38
C ALA A 373 41.01 5.98 -5.56
N ARG A 374 42.19 5.37 -5.38
CA ARG A 374 43.37 6.00 -4.78
C ARG A 374 43.76 7.30 -5.48
N LYS A 375 43.77 7.31 -6.81
CA LYS A 375 44.07 8.52 -7.59
C LYS A 375 43.03 9.62 -7.36
N ILE A 376 41.73 9.29 -7.33
CA ILE A 376 40.66 10.25 -7.06
C ILE A 376 40.81 10.83 -5.65
N LEU A 377 41.04 9.96 -4.66
CA LEU A 377 41.27 10.32 -3.26
C LEU A 377 42.48 11.25 -3.10
N ALA A 378 43.58 10.99 -3.82
CA ALA A 378 44.77 11.83 -3.83
C ALA A 378 44.46 13.25 -4.36
N MET A 379 43.69 13.37 -5.45
CA MET A 379 43.31 14.69 -6.00
C MET A 379 42.49 15.52 -5.00
N GLN A 380 41.65 14.88 -4.19
CA GLN A 380 40.89 15.57 -3.14
C GLN A 380 41.75 15.92 -1.93
N ARG A 381 42.60 14.99 -1.47
CA ARG A 381 43.49 15.18 -0.33
C ARG A 381 44.35 16.43 -0.54
N ASP A 382 44.92 16.57 -1.73
CA ASP A 382 45.81 17.69 -2.07
C ASP A 382 45.10 19.06 -2.07
N ALA A 383 43.77 19.10 -2.14
CA ALA A 383 42.96 20.32 -2.01
C ALA A 383 42.42 20.56 -0.59
N MET A 384 42.47 19.55 0.28
CA MET A 384 41.98 19.61 1.66
C MET A 384 42.96 20.34 2.59
N THR A 385 42.42 20.99 3.62
CA THR A 385 43.21 21.59 4.71
C THR A 385 43.32 20.60 5.87
N PRO A 386 44.54 20.13 6.24
CA PRO A 386 44.73 19.20 7.35
C PRO A 386 44.11 19.71 8.66
N GLY A 387 43.36 18.83 9.34
CA GLY A 387 42.69 19.16 10.61
C GLY A 387 41.44 20.05 10.47
N TYR A 388 41.05 20.46 9.25
CA TYR A 388 39.86 21.27 9.00
C TYR A 388 38.90 20.62 7.99
N SER A 389 39.39 20.24 6.81
CA SER A 389 38.54 19.66 5.77
C SER A 389 38.17 18.21 6.11
N THR A 390 36.95 17.80 5.75
CA THR A 390 36.47 16.42 5.89
C THR A 390 36.03 15.88 4.53
N LEU A 391 36.41 14.63 4.23
CA LEU A 391 35.85 13.88 3.12
C LEU A 391 34.64 13.10 3.63
N LEU A 392 33.48 13.29 3.02
CA LEU A 392 32.27 12.51 3.28
C LEU A 392 32.01 11.60 2.08
N THR A 393 32.07 10.29 2.30
CA THR A 393 31.75 9.26 1.31
C THR A 393 30.41 8.63 1.66
N HIS A 394 29.42 8.78 0.77
CA HIS A 394 28.14 8.10 0.87
C HIS A 394 28.15 6.92 -0.10
N ASP A 395 28.25 5.71 0.45
CA ASP A 395 28.46 4.48 -0.32
C ASP A 395 27.90 3.26 0.43
N HIS A 396 27.74 2.15 -0.30
CA HIS A 396 27.28 0.89 0.28
C HIS A 396 28.42 0.18 1.02
N ILE A 397 28.11 -0.41 2.18
CA ILE A 397 29.07 -1.16 3.00
C ILE A 397 28.59 -2.61 3.08
N ALA A 398 29.35 -3.53 2.49
CA ALA A 398 29.02 -4.95 2.55
C ALA A 398 29.26 -5.53 3.96
N PRO A 399 28.34 -6.34 4.51
CA PRO A 399 28.53 -7.02 5.78
C PRO A 399 29.59 -8.12 5.67
N ARG A 400 30.27 -8.42 6.78
CA ARG A 400 31.39 -9.37 6.85
C ARG A 400 30.96 -10.85 6.90
N ALA A 401 29.69 -11.11 7.23
CA ALA A 401 29.11 -12.46 7.38
C ALA A 401 27.82 -12.58 6.54
N LEU A 402 26.98 -13.61 6.80
CA LEU A 402 25.72 -13.90 6.10
C LEU A 402 25.00 -12.61 5.65
N ALA A 403 25.05 -12.31 4.35
CA ALA A 403 24.47 -11.09 3.79
C ALA A 403 23.04 -11.36 3.30
N HIS A 404 22.14 -10.39 3.48
CA HIS A 404 20.83 -10.42 2.84
C HIS A 404 20.97 -10.67 1.33
N PRO A 405 20.07 -11.48 0.71
CA PRO A 405 20.11 -11.76 -0.73
C PRO A 405 20.17 -10.52 -1.62
N HIS A 406 19.60 -9.39 -1.18
CA HIS A 406 19.70 -8.12 -1.92
C HIS A 406 21.13 -7.58 -1.96
N THR A 407 21.84 -7.56 -0.83
CA THR A 407 23.24 -7.11 -0.76
C THR A 407 24.13 -8.00 -1.62
N THR A 408 23.91 -9.32 -1.58
CA THR A 408 24.61 -10.26 -2.47
C THR A 408 24.28 -10.03 -3.95
N ALA A 409 23.02 -9.77 -4.30
CA ALA A 409 22.62 -9.45 -5.66
C ALA A 409 23.24 -8.13 -6.15
N TYR A 410 23.38 -7.15 -5.25
CA TYR A 410 23.99 -5.87 -5.56
C TYR A 410 25.51 -6.00 -5.79
N ASP A 411 26.22 -6.75 -4.93
CA ASP A 411 27.64 -7.06 -5.14
C ASP A 411 27.89 -7.84 -6.44
N LEU A 412 27.05 -8.84 -6.74
CA LEU A 412 27.08 -9.52 -8.04
C LEU A 412 26.81 -8.56 -9.20
N THR A 413 25.94 -7.58 -9.02
CA THR A 413 25.65 -6.56 -10.04
C THR A 413 26.87 -5.67 -10.27
N MET A 414 27.55 -5.25 -9.22
CA MET A 414 28.80 -4.48 -9.32
C MET A 414 29.91 -5.26 -10.03
N LEU A 415 30.04 -6.54 -9.71
CA LEU A 415 30.98 -7.44 -10.38
C LEU A 415 30.68 -7.60 -11.87
N VAL A 416 29.40 -7.71 -12.24
CA VAL A 416 28.99 -7.95 -13.62
C VAL A 416 28.98 -6.67 -14.47
N ILE A 417 28.55 -5.54 -13.91
CA ILE A 417 28.33 -4.30 -14.68
C ILE A 417 29.60 -3.45 -14.77
N VAL A 418 30.36 -3.32 -13.68
CA VAL A 418 31.53 -2.42 -13.63
C VAL A 418 32.84 -3.13 -13.27
N ALA A 419 32.84 -4.47 -13.18
CA ALA A 419 33.99 -5.27 -12.74
C ALA A 419 34.54 -4.82 -11.37
N GLY A 420 33.65 -4.32 -10.51
CA GLY A 420 33.93 -3.91 -9.14
C GLY A 420 33.46 -4.96 -8.13
N THR A 421 33.67 -4.67 -6.84
CA THR A 421 33.13 -5.46 -5.73
C THR A 421 32.70 -4.49 -4.64
N GLU A 422 31.63 -4.82 -3.93
CA GLU A 422 31.24 -4.09 -2.74
C GLU A 422 32.33 -4.21 -1.68
N ARG A 423 32.62 -3.08 -1.03
CA ARG A 423 33.67 -3.00 -0.01
C ARG A 423 33.04 -3.24 1.35
N THR A 424 33.67 -4.12 2.13
CA THR A 424 33.38 -4.21 3.57
C THR A 424 33.93 -2.99 4.29
N GLU A 425 33.51 -2.77 5.53
CA GLU A 425 34.07 -1.71 6.39
C GLU A 425 35.62 -1.75 6.43
N ALA A 426 36.21 -2.93 6.56
CA ALA A 426 37.67 -3.10 6.57
C ALA A 426 38.33 -2.72 5.23
N HIS A 427 37.69 -3.04 4.10
CA HIS A 427 38.20 -2.65 2.77
C HIS A 427 38.12 -1.12 2.57
N TRP A 428 37.05 -0.49 3.06
CA TRP A 428 36.93 0.97 3.05
C TRP A 428 38.01 1.65 3.90
N GLU A 429 38.25 1.12 5.10
CA GLU A 429 39.33 1.62 5.97
C GLU A 429 40.70 1.50 5.30
N GLU A 430 41.03 0.34 4.70
CA GLU A 430 42.29 0.12 4.01
C GLU A 430 42.48 1.09 2.82
N LEU A 431 41.45 1.26 2.00
CA LEU A 431 41.48 2.17 0.85
C LEU A 431 41.73 3.62 1.29
N LEU A 432 40.98 4.10 2.28
CA LEU A 432 41.11 5.47 2.77
C LEU A 432 42.46 5.71 3.45
N GLN A 433 42.93 4.76 4.28
CA GLN A 433 44.24 4.86 4.93
C GLN A 433 45.39 4.83 3.93
N SER A 434 45.24 4.15 2.79
CA SER A 434 46.26 4.11 1.74
C SER A 434 46.56 5.48 1.12
N GLU A 435 45.64 6.45 1.25
CA GLU A 435 45.81 7.84 0.83
C GLU A 435 45.86 8.81 2.03
N GLU A 436 46.34 8.35 3.18
CA GLU A 436 46.58 9.16 4.40
C GLU A 436 45.30 9.74 5.05
N TYR A 437 44.12 9.23 4.71
CA TYR A 437 42.89 9.58 5.41
C TYR A 437 42.78 8.82 6.74
N LYS A 438 42.20 9.49 7.74
CA LYS A 438 41.78 8.87 9.00
C LYS A 438 40.26 8.79 9.04
N VAL A 439 39.72 7.58 9.11
CA VAL A 439 38.28 7.36 9.31
C VAL A 439 37.91 7.89 10.70
N VAL A 440 37.03 8.90 10.75
CA VAL A 440 36.60 9.56 11.99
C VAL A 440 35.42 8.82 12.61
N ARG A 441 34.44 8.46 11.79
CA ARG A 441 33.22 7.76 12.18
C ARG A 441 32.53 7.21 10.93
N ILE A 442 31.87 6.06 11.05
CA ILE A 442 30.95 5.53 10.06
C ILE A 442 29.53 5.73 10.60
N TRP A 443 28.66 6.27 9.76
CA TRP A 443 27.24 6.47 10.05
C TRP A 443 26.47 5.46 9.22
N SER A 444 25.59 4.70 9.86
CA SER A 444 24.69 3.75 9.22
C SER A 444 23.25 4.17 9.52
N GLN A 445 22.32 3.79 8.63
CA GLN A 445 20.90 4.02 8.88
C GLN A 445 20.52 3.34 10.19
N ALA A 446 19.83 4.07 11.07
CA ALA A 446 19.27 3.47 12.29
C ALA A 446 18.44 2.26 11.87
N LEU A 447 18.72 1.10 12.46
CA LEU A 447 18.04 -0.13 12.10
C LEU A 447 16.53 0.07 12.29
N SER A 448 15.78 -0.03 11.19
CA SER A 448 14.33 0.03 11.22
C SER A 448 13.76 -1.36 10.96
N LEU A 449 12.73 -1.72 11.72
CA LEU A 449 12.00 -2.96 11.53
C LEU A 449 10.64 -2.67 10.87
N PRO A 450 10.12 -3.59 10.03
CA PRO A 450 8.85 -3.38 9.35
C PRO A 450 7.68 -3.44 10.34
N LEU A 451 6.69 -2.58 10.10
CA LEU A 451 5.36 -2.65 10.70
C LEU A 451 4.34 -3.05 9.61
N LEU A 452 3.07 -3.25 9.98
CA LEU A 452 2.01 -3.42 8.97
C LEU A 452 1.90 -2.24 8.01
N ARG A 453 2.27 -1.05 8.49
CA ARG A 453 2.31 0.21 7.73
C ARG A 453 3.60 0.94 8.11
N GLY A 454 4.51 1.08 7.14
CA GLY A 454 5.80 1.72 7.35
C GLY A 454 6.81 0.83 8.10
N SER A 455 7.85 1.47 8.61
CA SER A 455 8.86 0.89 9.49
C SER A 455 9.05 1.78 10.70
N ILE A 456 9.75 1.28 11.72
CA ILE A 456 10.05 2.04 12.93
C ILE A 456 11.48 1.76 13.38
N THR A 457 12.18 2.79 13.83
CA THR A 457 13.52 2.66 14.43
C THR A 457 13.44 2.21 15.90
N LEU A 458 14.57 1.75 16.45
CA LEU A 458 14.63 1.39 17.87
C LEU A 458 14.32 2.59 18.78
N GLU A 459 14.85 3.77 18.43
CA GLU A 459 14.65 5.00 19.20
C GLU A 459 13.17 5.38 19.25
N GLU A 460 12.51 5.43 18.08
CA GLU A 460 11.06 5.68 18.00
C GLU A 460 10.25 4.62 18.72
N ALA A 461 10.63 3.33 18.61
CA ALA A 461 9.92 2.23 19.24
C ALA A 461 10.01 2.24 20.77
N LEU A 462 11.12 2.74 21.33
CA LEU A 462 11.30 2.92 22.78
C LEU A 462 10.44 4.09 23.33
N GLU A 463 10.08 5.05 22.48
CA GLU A 463 9.22 6.18 22.85
C GLU A 463 7.72 5.86 22.75
N GLN A 464 7.33 4.76 22.08
CA GLN A 464 5.92 4.40 21.94
C GLN A 464 5.31 3.88 23.24
N GLU A 465 4.13 4.40 23.59
CA GLU A 465 3.29 3.89 24.68
C GLU A 465 2.54 2.59 24.32
N GLU A 466 2.48 2.23 23.03
CA GLU A 466 1.89 0.97 22.56
C GLU A 466 2.91 -0.16 22.69
N ASP A 467 2.43 -1.40 22.77
CA ASP A 467 3.30 -2.57 22.81
C ASP A 467 3.88 -2.81 21.41
N MET A 468 5.10 -2.33 21.20
CA MET A 468 5.79 -2.43 19.92
C MET A 468 6.27 -3.85 19.61
N LEU A 469 6.46 -4.71 20.62
CA LEU A 469 6.79 -6.11 20.36
C LEU A 469 5.63 -6.82 19.67
N LEU A 470 4.40 -6.53 20.11
CA LEU A 470 3.19 -7.00 19.45
C LEU A 470 3.07 -6.43 18.04
N ASP A 471 3.27 -5.12 17.86
CA ASP A 471 3.13 -4.48 16.55
C ASP A 471 4.17 -4.95 15.53
N LEU A 472 5.41 -5.23 15.98
CA LEU A 472 6.48 -5.82 15.19
C LEU A 472 6.27 -7.31 14.86
N SER A 473 5.29 -7.97 15.47
CA SER A 473 4.91 -9.36 15.16
C SER A 473 3.85 -9.48 14.06
N TYR A 474 3.12 -8.39 13.79
CA TYR A 474 2.02 -8.41 12.84
C TYR A 474 2.44 -8.63 11.38
N PRO A 475 3.59 -8.14 10.86
CA PRO A 475 4.00 -8.44 9.49
C PRO A 475 4.09 -9.95 9.21
N ASP A 476 4.73 -10.70 10.13
CA ASP A 476 4.85 -12.15 10.02
C ASP A 476 3.49 -12.84 10.09
N SER A 477 2.69 -12.46 11.11
CA SER A 477 1.33 -12.97 11.30
C SER A 477 0.42 -12.71 10.08
N ARG A 478 0.60 -11.55 9.42
CA ARG A 478 -0.12 -11.21 8.19
C ARG A 478 0.29 -12.12 7.06
N ILE A 479 1.58 -12.38 6.87
CA ILE A 479 2.07 -13.27 5.82
C ILE A 479 1.48 -14.66 6.00
N GLU A 480 1.54 -15.22 7.22
CA GLU A 480 0.95 -16.53 7.53
C GLU A 480 -0.54 -16.58 7.19
N PHE A 481 -1.31 -15.59 7.62
CA PHE A 481 -2.75 -15.54 7.35
C PHE A 481 -3.09 -15.34 5.86
N PHE A 482 -2.31 -14.53 5.14
CA PHE A 482 -2.52 -14.30 3.71
C PHE A 482 -2.17 -15.54 2.90
N VAL A 483 -1.12 -16.27 3.28
CA VAL A 483 -0.76 -17.57 2.68
C VAL A 483 -1.88 -18.58 2.91
N PHE A 484 -2.46 -18.62 4.11
CA PHE A 484 -3.63 -19.46 4.40
C PHE A 484 -4.82 -19.12 3.47
N LEU A 485 -5.18 -17.84 3.35
CA LEU A 485 -6.29 -17.44 2.49
C LEU A 485 -6.02 -17.77 1.02
N TYR A 486 -4.77 -17.64 0.57
CA TYR A 486 -4.38 -17.93 -0.81
C TYR A 486 -4.39 -19.43 -1.10
N SER A 487 -3.94 -20.27 -0.17
CA SER A 487 -3.98 -21.73 -0.31
C SER A 487 -5.42 -22.27 -0.37
N HIS A 488 -6.37 -21.62 0.31
CA HIS A 488 -7.79 -21.98 0.35
C HIS A 488 -8.66 -21.24 -0.70
N ARG A 489 -8.06 -20.59 -1.70
CA ARG A 489 -8.79 -19.76 -2.69
C ARG A 489 -9.92 -20.49 -3.43
N ASN A 490 -9.77 -21.79 -3.68
CA ASN A 490 -10.79 -22.59 -4.37
C ASN A 490 -12.00 -22.82 -3.47
N ASP A 491 -11.77 -23.12 -2.18
CA ASP A 491 -12.82 -23.31 -1.19
C ASP A 491 -13.59 -22.00 -0.97
N ILE A 492 -12.87 -20.87 -0.95
CA ILE A 492 -13.47 -19.53 -0.85
C ILE A 492 -14.34 -19.24 -2.09
N ALA A 493 -13.89 -19.60 -3.29
CA ALA A 493 -14.67 -19.42 -4.53
C ALA A 493 -15.96 -20.26 -4.53
N GLU A 494 -15.87 -21.54 -4.14
CA GLU A 494 -17.02 -22.43 -3.98
C GLU A 494 -17.99 -21.87 -2.93
N LEU A 495 -17.46 -21.38 -1.82
CA LEU A 495 -18.22 -20.81 -0.73
C LEU A 495 -19.02 -19.58 -1.15
N VAL A 496 -18.42 -18.67 -1.90
CA VAL A 496 -19.12 -17.51 -2.45
C VAL A 496 -20.15 -17.94 -3.50
N SER A 497 -19.81 -18.91 -4.36
CA SER A 497 -20.73 -19.46 -5.37
C SER A 497 -22.02 -19.99 -4.75
N ASP A 498 -21.91 -20.75 -3.67
CA ASP A 498 -23.06 -21.30 -2.94
C ASP A 498 -23.94 -20.20 -2.32
N HIS A 499 -23.32 -19.18 -1.71
CA HIS A 499 -24.08 -18.05 -1.12
C HIS A 499 -24.84 -17.26 -2.17
N LEU A 500 -24.34 -17.20 -3.39
CA LEU A 500 -24.99 -16.53 -4.53
C LEU A 500 -26.00 -17.44 -5.25
N GLY A 501 -26.05 -18.73 -4.90
CA GLY A 501 -26.92 -19.73 -5.52
C GLY A 501 -26.54 -20.02 -6.98
N LEU A 502 -25.24 -20.01 -7.27
CA LEU A 502 -24.68 -20.30 -8.59
C LEU A 502 -24.43 -21.82 -8.69
N GLY A 503 -24.88 -22.45 -9.78
CA GLY A 503 -24.84 -23.92 -9.90
C GLY A 503 -23.46 -24.53 -10.17
N GLN A 504 -22.42 -23.72 -10.38
CA GLN A 504 -21.04 -24.17 -10.63
C GLN A 504 -20.03 -23.22 -9.98
N SER A 505 -19.06 -23.75 -9.23
CA SER A 505 -17.96 -22.98 -8.60
C SER A 505 -17.07 -22.24 -9.60
N ASN A 506 -16.97 -22.74 -10.83
CA ASN A 506 -16.19 -22.16 -11.93
C ASN A 506 -16.63 -20.73 -12.34
N GLN A 507 -17.77 -20.25 -11.84
CA GLN A 507 -18.28 -18.91 -12.12
C GLN A 507 -17.69 -17.85 -11.18
N CYS A 508 -17.06 -18.25 -10.08
CA CYS A 508 -16.44 -17.34 -9.10
C CYS A 508 -14.92 -17.41 -9.22
N ARG A 509 -14.27 -16.24 -9.31
CA ARG A 509 -12.82 -16.09 -9.32
C ARG A 509 -12.39 -15.04 -8.31
N LEU A 510 -11.53 -15.41 -7.37
CA LEU A 510 -10.94 -14.44 -6.45
C LEU A 510 -10.04 -13.45 -7.20
N GLY A 511 -9.99 -12.22 -6.70
CA GLY A 511 -8.99 -11.24 -7.11
C GLY A 511 -7.59 -11.68 -6.72
N GLU A 512 -6.59 -11.21 -7.48
CA GLU A 512 -5.18 -11.44 -7.16
C GLU A 512 -4.85 -10.82 -5.79
N VAL A 513 -3.80 -11.30 -5.11
CA VAL A 513 -3.42 -10.83 -3.75
C VAL A 513 -3.23 -9.31 -3.70
N ARG A 514 -2.74 -8.70 -4.79
CA ARG A 514 -2.61 -7.23 -4.93
C ARG A 514 -3.94 -6.46 -4.95
N GLU A 515 -5.06 -7.15 -5.21
CA GLU A 515 -6.41 -6.59 -5.20
C GLU A 515 -7.08 -6.74 -3.82
N TRP A 516 -6.45 -7.45 -2.87
CA TRP A 516 -7.02 -7.66 -1.54
C TRP A 516 -6.94 -6.37 -0.73
N ILE A 517 -8.09 -5.94 -0.25
CA ILE A 517 -8.23 -4.72 0.56
C ILE A 517 -8.10 -5.15 2.01
N HIS A 518 -7.25 -4.50 2.80
CA HIS A 518 -7.15 -4.81 4.23
C HIS A 518 -7.23 -3.53 5.08
N GLY A 519 -8.06 -3.61 6.11
CA GLY A 519 -8.15 -2.60 7.16
C GLY A 519 -7.32 -3.00 8.38
N SER A 520 -7.64 -2.42 9.53
CA SER A 520 -6.97 -2.72 10.80
C SER A 520 -7.39 -4.06 11.40
N PHE A 521 -8.61 -4.53 11.12
CA PHE A 521 -9.20 -5.74 11.73
C PHE A 521 -9.77 -6.73 10.73
N ASN A 522 -9.76 -6.40 9.44
CA ASN A 522 -10.39 -7.21 8.41
C ASN A 522 -9.56 -7.23 7.12
N VAL A 523 -9.60 -8.35 6.42
CA VAL A 523 -9.19 -8.47 5.02
C VAL A 523 -10.41 -8.77 4.15
N CYS A 524 -10.46 -8.13 3.01
CA CYS A 524 -11.59 -8.07 2.09
C CYS A 524 -11.08 -8.48 0.71
N ILE A 525 -11.54 -9.63 0.22
CA ILE A 525 -11.12 -10.21 -1.04
C ILE A 525 -12.23 -9.97 -2.08
N PRO A 526 -11.95 -9.25 -3.17
CA PRO A 526 -12.88 -9.14 -4.29
C PRO A 526 -13.07 -10.52 -4.95
N VAL A 527 -14.31 -10.88 -5.25
CA VAL A 527 -14.65 -12.10 -5.98
C VAL A 527 -15.43 -11.72 -7.23
N TYR A 528 -14.84 -12.00 -8.38
CA TYR A 528 -15.42 -11.80 -9.69
C TYR A 528 -16.41 -12.91 -10.00
N VAL A 529 -17.60 -12.54 -10.46
CA VAL A 529 -18.69 -13.48 -10.76
C VAL A 529 -19.04 -13.39 -12.25
N GLU A 530 -18.85 -14.48 -12.98
CA GLU A 530 -19.19 -14.58 -14.40
C GLU A 530 -20.68 -14.87 -14.59
N ASN A 531 -21.31 -14.20 -15.58
CA ASN A 531 -22.72 -14.41 -15.95
C ASN A 531 -23.74 -14.24 -14.80
N TRP A 532 -23.49 -13.29 -13.91
CA TRP A 532 -24.38 -13.05 -12.76
C TRP A 532 -25.64 -12.28 -13.16
N ASN A 533 -26.68 -13.00 -13.59
CA ASN A 533 -27.93 -12.40 -14.08
C ASN A 533 -28.77 -11.68 -13.00
N LYS A 534 -28.43 -11.83 -11.70
CA LYS A 534 -29.18 -11.25 -10.57
C LYS A 534 -28.69 -9.85 -10.14
N CYS A 535 -27.50 -9.42 -10.58
CA CYS A 535 -26.91 -8.14 -10.16
C CYS A 535 -26.19 -7.46 -11.34
N SER A 536 -26.23 -6.13 -11.39
CA SER A 536 -25.48 -5.34 -12.39
C SER A 536 -23.97 -5.35 -12.10
N ALA A 537 -23.58 -5.45 -10.83
CA ALA A 537 -22.19 -5.57 -10.40
C ALA A 537 -21.66 -6.98 -10.72
N LYS A 538 -20.49 -7.07 -11.35
CA LYS A 538 -19.82 -8.36 -11.68
C LYS A 538 -18.89 -8.86 -10.57
N ARG A 539 -19.00 -8.29 -9.37
CA ARG A 539 -18.13 -8.55 -8.23
C ARG A 539 -18.91 -8.54 -6.92
N VAL A 540 -18.48 -9.38 -5.99
CA VAL A 540 -18.85 -9.31 -4.57
C VAL A 540 -17.57 -9.25 -3.73
N LEU A 541 -17.72 -8.95 -2.45
CA LEU A 541 -16.62 -8.91 -1.49
C LEU A 541 -16.83 -10.03 -0.47
N ILE A 542 -15.79 -10.84 -0.24
CA ILE A 542 -15.74 -11.71 0.94
C ILE A 542 -14.79 -11.12 1.96
N ARG A 543 -15.24 -11.05 3.22
CA ARG A 543 -14.57 -10.35 4.31
C ARG A 543 -14.26 -11.34 5.43
N PHE A 544 -13.02 -11.32 5.91
CA PHE A 544 -12.51 -12.12 7.02
C PHE A 544 -11.98 -11.22 8.15
N PRO A 545 -12.28 -11.53 9.42
CA PRO A 545 -11.60 -10.90 10.54
C PRO A 545 -10.12 -11.33 10.58
N LEU A 546 -9.23 -10.44 11.02
CA LEU A 546 -7.81 -10.72 11.19
C LEU A 546 -7.57 -11.32 12.59
N PRO A 547 -7.29 -12.64 12.72
CA PRO A 547 -7.21 -13.31 14.01
C PRO A 547 -6.13 -12.71 14.93
N TYR A 548 -5.00 -12.29 14.35
CA TYR A 548 -3.86 -11.66 15.04
C TYR A 548 -4.09 -10.19 15.45
N LYS A 549 -5.26 -9.59 15.12
CA LYS A 549 -5.65 -8.24 15.55
C LYS A 549 -6.82 -8.24 16.53
N VAL A 550 -7.54 -9.35 16.65
CA VAL A 550 -8.71 -9.47 17.54
C VAL A 550 -8.43 -10.31 18.80
N GLY A 551 -7.19 -10.78 18.97
CA GLY A 551 -6.77 -11.55 20.12
C GLY A 551 -7.21 -13.01 20.09
N GLU A 552 -7.41 -13.60 18.90
CA GLU A 552 -7.90 -14.98 18.77
C GLU A 552 -6.97 -16.01 19.44
N ALA A 553 -5.64 -15.76 19.42
CA ALA A 553 -4.67 -16.67 20.03
C ALA A 553 -4.76 -16.70 21.57
N GLY A 554 -4.91 -15.52 22.21
CA GLY A 554 -5.03 -15.41 23.68
C GLY A 554 -6.46 -15.64 24.19
N TYR A 555 -7.46 -15.31 23.37
CA TYR A 555 -8.89 -15.37 23.69
C TYR A 555 -9.67 -16.03 22.54
N PRO A 556 -9.60 -17.37 22.43
CA PRO A 556 -10.27 -18.11 21.36
C PRO A 556 -11.76 -17.78 21.22
N GLY A 557 -12.21 -17.58 19.98
CA GLY A 557 -13.57 -17.19 19.61
C GLY A 557 -13.82 -15.67 19.56
N ASN A 558 -12.81 -14.82 19.74
CA ASN A 558 -12.97 -13.36 19.58
C ASN A 558 -13.30 -13.00 18.13
N ALA A 559 -12.71 -13.68 17.15
CA ALA A 559 -13.05 -13.54 15.74
C ALA A 559 -14.53 -13.89 15.49
N ASP A 560 -15.04 -14.96 16.13
CA ASP A 560 -16.44 -15.39 16.02
C ASP A 560 -17.40 -14.43 16.74
N GLU A 561 -17.04 -13.93 17.92
CA GLU A 561 -17.82 -12.91 18.67
C GLU A 561 -18.01 -11.65 17.83
N LYS A 562 -16.91 -11.13 17.27
CA LYS A 562 -16.91 -9.97 16.37
C LYS A 562 -17.81 -10.20 15.17
N LEU A 563 -17.66 -11.34 14.50
CA LEU A 563 -18.41 -11.67 13.30
C LEU A 563 -19.91 -11.81 13.56
N ARG A 564 -20.30 -12.44 14.69
CA ARG A 564 -21.69 -12.55 15.12
C ARG A 564 -22.30 -11.18 15.38
N CYS A 565 -21.56 -10.30 16.04
CA CYS A 565 -22.01 -8.94 16.31
C CYS A 565 -22.20 -8.17 15.01
N GLU A 566 -21.23 -8.22 14.09
CA GLU A 566 -21.33 -7.54 12.79
C GLU A 566 -22.53 -8.03 11.97
N ALA A 567 -22.71 -9.36 11.84
CA ALA A 567 -23.85 -9.93 11.11
C ALA A 567 -25.19 -9.54 11.76
N ALA A 568 -25.28 -9.56 13.09
CA ALA A 568 -26.47 -9.14 13.82
C ALA A 568 -26.77 -7.65 13.63
N SER A 569 -25.76 -6.78 13.66
CA SER A 569 -25.88 -5.34 13.37
C SER A 569 -26.44 -5.10 11.97
N PHE A 570 -25.90 -5.77 10.94
CA PHE A 570 -26.42 -5.69 9.57
C PHE A 570 -27.90 -6.07 9.50
N ILE A 571 -28.27 -7.18 10.12
CA ILE A 571 -29.65 -7.70 10.09
C ILE A 571 -30.59 -6.76 10.84
N TRP A 572 -30.22 -6.33 12.05
CA TRP A 572 -31.05 -5.49 12.90
C TRP A 572 -31.29 -4.11 12.28
N ILE A 573 -30.24 -3.46 11.76
CA ILE A 573 -30.37 -2.16 11.08
C ILE A 573 -31.28 -2.30 9.86
N ARG A 574 -31.07 -3.30 9.01
CA ARG A 574 -31.92 -3.51 7.81
C ARG A 574 -33.39 -3.78 8.14
N GLN A 575 -33.69 -4.39 9.28
CA GLN A 575 -35.08 -4.69 9.68
C GLN A 575 -35.81 -3.49 10.29
N HIS A 576 -35.08 -2.55 10.89
CA HIS A 576 -35.68 -1.48 11.69
C HIS A 576 -35.41 -0.06 11.16
N HIS A 577 -34.38 0.12 10.31
CA HIS A 577 -33.86 1.39 9.84
C HIS A 577 -33.54 1.31 8.34
N LEU A 578 -34.59 1.29 7.50
CA LEU A 578 -34.48 1.14 6.04
C LEU A 578 -33.83 2.36 5.35
N ASP A 579 -33.81 3.50 6.03
CA ASP A 579 -33.21 4.75 5.60
C ASP A 579 -31.68 4.76 5.70
N ILE A 580 -31.10 3.85 6.49
CA ILE A 580 -29.64 3.76 6.64
C ILE A 580 -29.06 2.98 5.45
N PRO A 581 -28.19 3.61 4.64
CA PRO A 581 -27.69 2.98 3.44
C PRO A 581 -26.53 2.02 3.77
N LEU A 582 -26.82 0.73 3.78
CA LEU A 582 -25.82 -0.33 3.94
C LEU A 582 -25.59 -1.05 2.60
N PRO A 583 -24.42 -1.67 2.38
CA PRO A 583 -24.26 -2.66 1.32
C PRO A 583 -25.15 -3.89 1.57
N ARG A 584 -25.44 -4.68 0.53
CA ARG A 584 -26.20 -5.92 0.68
C ARG A 584 -25.32 -7.02 1.26
N LEU A 585 -25.74 -7.60 2.38
CA LEU A 585 -25.15 -8.83 2.94
C LEU A 585 -25.77 -10.06 2.25
N TRP A 586 -25.00 -10.81 1.48
CA TRP A 586 -25.43 -12.01 0.74
C TRP A 586 -25.46 -13.27 1.60
N GLY A 587 -24.53 -13.37 2.54
CA GLY A 587 -24.47 -14.45 3.51
C GLY A 587 -23.25 -14.32 4.42
N PHE A 588 -23.14 -15.20 5.40
CA PHE A 588 -22.05 -15.23 6.37
C PHE A 588 -21.90 -16.63 6.95
N GLY A 589 -20.74 -16.93 7.52
CA GLY A 589 -20.46 -18.22 8.15
C GLY A 589 -19.47 -18.11 9.29
N PHE A 590 -19.58 -19.05 10.24
CA PHE A 590 -18.78 -19.11 11.47
C PHE A 590 -17.78 -20.26 11.41
N ALA A 591 -16.72 -20.19 12.22
CA ALA A 591 -15.62 -21.17 12.23
C ALA A 591 -16.09 -22.63 12.46
N GLY A 592 -17.21 -22.84 13.15
CA GLY A 592 -17.82 -24.17 13.36
C GLY A 592 -18.54 -24.79 12.15
N GLY A 593 -18.48 -24.16 10.98
CA GLY A 593 -19.14 -24.59 9.73
C GLY A 593 -20.61 -24.17 9.61
N GLN A 594 -21.12 -23.46 10.62
CA GLN A 594 -22.48 -22.92 10.63
C GLN A 594 -22.57 -21.73 9.67
N THR A 595 -23.46 -21.82 8.67
CA THR A 595 -23.56 -20.86 7.58
C THR A 595 -24.99 -20.34 7.41
N PHE A 596 -25.13 -19.09 6.97
CA PHE A 596 -26.38 -18.39 6.79
C PHE A 596 -26.45 -17.77 5.39
N THR A 597 -27.41 -18.25 4.58
CA THR A 597 -27.57 -17.80 3.18
C THR A 597 -28.96 -17.22 2.97
N ARG A 598 -29.09 -16.25 2.05
CA ARG A 598 -30.39 -15.67 1.72
C ARG A 598 -31.37 -16.71 1.16
N PRO A 599 -32.66 -16.67 1.55
CA PRO A 599 -33.68 -17.58 1.04
C PRO A 599 -33.78 -17.62 -0.49
N GLU A 600 -33.56 -16.48 -1.16
CA GLU A 600 -33.59 -16.35 -2.63
C GLU A 600 -32.54 -17.19 -3.36
N ASN A 601 -31.47 -17.57 -2.67
CA ASN A 601 -30.33 -18.30 -3.23
C ASN A 601 -30.33 -19.78 -2.82
N MET A 602 -31.32 -20.22 -2.03
CA MET A 602 -31.49 -21.60 -1.60
C MET A 602 -32.50 -22.35 -2.48
N SER A 603 -32.45 -23.69 -2.43
CA SER A 603 -33.41 -24.54 -3.15
C SER A 603 -34.87 -24.27 -2.72
N VAL A 604 -35.81 -24.53 -3.64
CA VAL A 604 -37.24 -24.28 -3.41
C VAL A 604 -37.76 -25.04 -2.18
N THR A 605 -37.28 -26.27 -1.96
CA THR A 605 -37.66 -27.12 -0.83
C THR A 605 -37.18 -26.54 0.50
N THR A 606 -35.91 -26.17 0.60
CA THR A 606 -35.34 -25.56 1.81
C THR A 606 -36.03 -24.24 2.14
N ARG A 607 -36.31 -23.42 1.12
CA ARG A 607 -37.04 -22.17 1.27
C ARG A 607 -38.48 -22.39 1.77
N ALA A 608 -39.20 -23.37 1.22
CA ALA A 608 -40.56 -23.69 1.67
C ALA A 608 -40.60 -24.17 3.12
N ILE A 609 -39.67 -25.05 3.53
CA ILE A 609 -39.53 -25.50 4.92
C ILE A 609 -39.24 -24.32 5.84
N TRP A 610 -38.36 -23.40 5.44
CA TRP A 610 -38.03 -22.22 6.22
C TRP A 610 -39.22 -21.27 6.41
N TYR A 611 -39.99 -20.99 5.34
CA TYR A 611 -41.22 -20.19 5.46
C TYR A 611 -42.26 -20.86 6.36
N PHE A 612 -42.44 -22.18 6.24
CA PHE A 612 -43.33 -22.94 7.11
C PHE A 612 -42.89 -22.85 8.57
N LYS A 613 -41.60 -23.06 8.86
CA LYS A 613 -41.05 -22.91 10.22
C LYS A 613 -41.29 -21.51 10.78
N ARG A 614 -41.03 -20.46 10.01
CA ARG A 614 -41.31 -19.07 10.42
C ARG A 614 -42.78 -18.82 10.71
N TYR A 615 -43.66 -19.34 9.86
CA TYR A 615 -45.11 -19.22 10.05
C TYR A 615 -45.58 -19.92 11.32
N VAL A 616 -45.08 -21.14 11.57
CA VAL A 616 -45.37 -21.87 12.81
C VAL A 616 -44.80 -21.15 14.04
N SER A 617 -43.55 -20.67 13.98
CA SER A 617 -42.95 -19.89 15.08
C SER A 617 -43.73 -18.61 15.37
N TRP A 618 -44.17 -17.90 14.33
CA TRP A 618 -45.05 -16.74 14.48
C TRP A 618 -46.38 -17.10 15.13
N LEU A 619 -47.02 -18.19 14.69
CA LEU A 619 -48.30 -18.65 15.22
C LEU A 619 -48.20 -19.12 16.69
N LEU A 620 -47.06 -19.67 17.09
CA LEU A 620 -46.78 -20.14 18.45
C LEU A 620 -46.14 -19.07 19.36
N GLY A 621 -45.91 -17.85 18.86
CA GLY A 621 -45.33 -16.75 19.64
C GLY A 621 -43.83 -16.90 19.97
N PHE A 622 -43.09 -17.74 19.25
CA PHE A 622 -41.64 -17.87 19.40
C PHE A 622 -40.90 -16.72 18.69
N LEU A 623 -39.67 -16.43 19.15
CA LEU A 623 -38.77 -15.49 18.48
C LEU A 623 -38.53 -15.94 17.04
N LEU A 624 -38.74 -15.03 16.09
CA LEU A 624 -38.54 -15.30 14.68
C LEU A 624 -37.03 -15.40 14.38
N PRO A 625 -36.58 -16.46 13.68
CA PRO A 625 -35.21 -16.54 13.18
C PRO A 625 -34.87 -15.34 12.29
N CYS A 626 -33.60 -15.12 12.04
CA CYS A 626 -33.10 -14.10 11.12
C CYS A 626 -33.64 -14.32 9.70
N PRO A 627 -33.57 -13.31 8.80
CA PRO A 627 -34.04 -13.43 7.43
C PRO A 627 -33.11 -14.27 6.54
N TYR A 628 -32.21 -15.06 7.13
CA TYR A 628 -31.27 -15.96 6.47
C TYR A 628 -31.57 -17.41 6.87
N ILE A 629 -31.26 -18.35 5.98
CA ILE A 629 -31.44 -19.79 6.22
C ILE A 629 -30.16 -20.36 6.82
N SER A 630 -30.24 -20.78 8.08
CA SER A 630 -29.20 -21.53 8.78
C SER A 630 -29.04 -22.94 8.20
N HIS A 631 -27.82 -23.32 7.85
CA HIS A 631 -27.44 -24.67 7.41
C HIS A 631 -25.94 -24.92 7.64
N ARG A 632 -25.53 -26.19 7.64
CA ARG A 632 -24.13 -26.59 7.87
C ARG A 632 -23.47 -27.05 6.58
N ARG A 633 -22.26 -26.57 6.31
CA ARG A 633 -21.46 -27.00 5.14
C ARG A 633 -20.69 -28.29 5.44
N GLN A 634 -20.38 -29.04 4.38
CA GLN A 634 -19.51 -30.22 4.45
C GLN A 634 -18.03 -29.84 4.57
N HIS A 635 -17.57 -28.91 3.73
CA HIS A 635 -16.24 -28.31 3.83
C HIS A 635 -16.29 -27.07 4.72
N VAL A 636 -15.66 -27.15 5.89
CA VAL A 636 -15.63 -26.09 6.90
C VAL A 636 -14.33 -25.33 6.75
N LEU A 637 -14.46 -24.03 6.48
CA LEU A 637 -13.33 -23.11 6.55
C LEU A 637 -13.07 -22.79 8.02
N GLU A 638 -11.80 -22.81 8.43
CA GLU A 638 -11.39 -22.59 9.82
C GLU A 638 -11.75 -21.19 10.32
N HIS A 639 -11.82 -20.20 9.42
CA HIS A 639 -12.16 -18.83 9.75
C HIS A 639 -13.56 -18.44 9.28
N GLY A 640 -14.28 -17.70 10.12
CA GLY A 640 -15.57 -17.11 9.77
C GLY A 640 -15.45 -15.96 8.77
N TYR A 641 -16.54 -15.65 8.07
CA TYR A 641 -16.57 -14.69 6.97
C TYR A 641 -17.94 -14.02 6.77
N LEU A 642 -17.95 -12.89 6.05
CA LEU A 642 -19.15 -12.28 5.46
C LEU A 642 -19.00 -12.18 3.95
N VAL A 643 -20.09 -12.37 3.20
CA VAL A 643 -20.18 -12.10 1.75
C VAL A 643 -21.11 -10.91 1.53
N MET A 644 -20.61 -9.85 0.93
CA MET A 644 -21.34 -8.59 0.77
C MET A 644 -21.09 -7.93 -0.60
N ASP A 645 -21.83 -6.87 -0.91
CA ASP A 645 -21.61 -6.11 -2.15
C ASP A 645 -20.20 -5.53 -2.22
N TYR A 646 -19.66 -5.50 -3.43
CA TYR A 646 -18.50 -4.70 -3.77
C TYR A 646 -18.99 -3.35 -4.34
N ILE A 647 -18.63 -2.24 -3.71
CA ILE A 647 -19.03 -0.89 -4.12
C ILE A 647 -18.12 -0.45 -5.27
N ASP A 648 -18.67 -0.36 -6.49
CA ASP A 648 -17.94 -0.08 -7.74
C ASP A 648 -18.60 1.05 -8.56
N GLU A 649 -19.34 1.93 -7.88
CA GLU A 649 -20.06 3.01 -8.53
C GLU A 649 -19.09 4.15 -8.89
N PRO A 650 -19.01 4.59 -10.17
CA PRO A 650 -17.99 5.55 -10.62
C PRO A 650 -17.99 6.90 -9.89
N ASP A 651 -19.18 7.35 -9.45
CA ASP A 651 -19.40 8.63 -8.77
C ASP A 651 -19.41 8.52 -7.23
N VAL A 652 -19.05 7.36 -6.68
CA VAL A 652 -19.07 7.10 -5.24
C VAL A 652 -17.66 6.75 -4.77
N ARG A 653 -17.17 7.48 -3.77
CA ARG A 653 -15.81 7.30 -3.22
C ARG A 653 -15.85 7.27 -1.69
N MET A 654 -14.80 6.73 -1.08
CA MET A 654 -14.66 6.84 0.37
C MET A 654 -14.44 8.31 0.75
N LEU A 655 -15.11 8.76 1.82
CA LEU A 655 -15.02 10.14 2.28
C LEU A 655 -13.57 10.55 2.58
N SER A 656 -12.75 9.63 3.11
CA SER A 656 -11.32 9.85 3.35
C SER A 656 -10.51 10.17 2.10
N GLU A 657 -10.90 9.67 0.92
CA GLU A 657 -10.21 9.96 -0.35
C GLU A 657 -10.51 11.37 -0.87
N THR A 658 -11.65 11.92 -0.47
CA THR A 658 -12.09 13.27 -0.84
C THR A 658 -11.89 14.28 0.30
N TRP A 659 -11.33 13.84 1.43
CA TRP A 659 -11.28 14.63 2.65
C TRP A 659 -10.31 15.81 2.53
N ASP A 660 -9.16 15.61 1.87
CA ASP A 660 -8.16 16.65 1.63
C ASP A 660 -8.61 17.73 0.62
N GLU A 661 -9.80 17.58 0.02
CA GLU A 661 -10.47 18.66 -0.72
C GLU A 661 -11.00 19.77 0.23
N PHE A 662 -10.71 19.69 1.53
CA PHE A 662 -10.98 20.73 2.54
C PHE A 662 -9.97 21.90 2.43
N PRO A 663 -10.39 23.19 2.51
CA PRO A 663 -11.69 23.70 2.98
C PRO A 663 -12.31 24.78 2.06
N HIS A 664 -13.20 24.47 1.09
CA HIS A 664 -13.90 25.54 0.34
C HIS A 664 -15.36 25.30 -0.12
N ASN A 665 -16.03 24.18 0.20
CA ASN A 665 -17.45 24.03 -0.15
C ASN A 665 -18.37 23.82 1.08
N PRO A 666 -18.94 24.91 1.63
CA PRO A 666 -19.87 24.87 2.76
C PRO A 666 -21.12 24.03 2.54
N ASP A 667 -21.56 23.89 1.28
CA ASP A 667 -22.79 23.17 0.91
C ASP A 667 -22.59 21.66 0.98
N LYS A 668 -21.47 21.14 0.45
CA LYS A 668 -21.11 19.72 0.57
C LYS A 668 -21.00 19.29 2.03
N THR A 669 -20.36 20.10 2.87
CA THR A 669 -20.28 19.82 4.32
C THR A 669 -21.65 19.81 4.98
N ALA A 670 -22.54 20.74 4.61
CA ALA A 670 -23.90 20.76 5.14
C ALA A 670 -24.72 19.53 4.71
N ASN A 671 -24.55 19.05 3.47
CA ASN A 671 -25.17 17.81 2.98
C ASN A 671 -24.70 16.60 3.80
N PHE A 672 -23.38 16.48 3.99
CA PHE A 672 -22.81 15.40 4.80
C PHE A 672 -23.34 15.43 6.25
N TYR A 673 -23.33 16.59 6.90
CA TYR A 673 -23.82 16.74 8.28
C TYR A 673 -25.29 16.36 8.39
N ARG A 674 -26.10 16.71 7.38
CA ARG A 674 -27.51 16.37 7.32
C ARG A 674 -27.73 14.86 7.22
N ASP A 675 -27.02 14.18 6.32
CA ASP A 675 -27.16 12.74 6.16
C ASP A 675 -26.64 11.97 7.38
N LEU A 676 -25.51 12.39 7.95
CA LEU A 676 -24.99 11.81 9.18
C LEU A 676 -25.96 12.00 10.36
N SER A 677 -26.57 13.19 10.48
CA SER A 677 -27.58 13.48 11.49
C SER A 677 -28.78 12.53 11.37
N ARG A 678 -29.27 12.29 10.14
CA ARG A 678 -30.38 11.35 9.89
C ARG A 678 -30.04 9.93 10.33
N ILE A 679 -28.84 9.44 10.01
CA ILE A 679 -28.38 8.12 10.44
C ILE A 679 -28.37 8.02 11.97
N MET A 680 -27.79 9.00 12.65
CA MET A 680 -27.73 9.04 14.11
C MET A 680 -29.12 9.11 14.75
N LEU A 681 -30.03 9.91 14.19
CA LEU A 681 -31.42 10.03 14.64
C LEU A 681 -32.19 8.72 14.43
N SER A 682 -32.02 8.08 13.28
CA SER A 682 -32.65 6.79 12.97
C SER A 682 -32.23 5.73 13.97
N LEU A 683 -30.91 5.51 14.18
CA LEU A 683 -30.39 4.50 15.12
C LEU A 683 -30.84 4.74 16.58
N SER A 684 -31.06 6.00 16.96
CA SER A 684 -31.51 6.38 18.30
C SER A 684 -33.04 6.52 18.42
N GLN A 685 -33.82 6.20 17.37
CA GLN A 685 -35.28 6.30 17.39
C GLN A 685 -35.94 5.24 18.28
N ARG A 686 -35.26 4.12 18.51
CA ARG A 686 -35.75 3.01 19.33
C ARG A 686 -34.78 2.76 20.49
N PRO A 687 -35.07 3.30 21.69
CA PRO A 687 -34.29 2.98 22.87
C PRO A 687 -34.29 1.48 23.13
N LEU A 688 -33.11 0.95 23.46
CA LEU A 688 -32.89 -0.44 23.81
C LEU A 688 -32.96 -0.62 25.33
N PRO A 689 -33.31 -1.82 25.82
CA PRO A 689 -33.55 -2.06 27.25
C PRO A 689 -32.27 -2.16 28.08
N ARG A 690 -31.11 -2.37 27.44
CA ARG A 690 -29.81 -2.60 28.09
C ARG A 690 -28.66 -2.07 27.24
N ILE A 691 -27.52 -1.84 27.87
CA ILE A 691 -26.22 -1.57 27.22
C ILE A 691 -25.62 -2.92 26.82
N GLY A 692 -25.24 -3.06 25.55
CA GLY A 692 -24.79 -4.33 24.97
C GLY A 692 -24.78 -4.32 23.45
N SER A 693 -24.23 -5.37 22.85
CA SER A 693 -24.24 -5.56 21.39
C SER A 693 -25.27 -6.61 20.97
N TRP A 694 -25.85 -6.40 19.79
CA TRP A 694 -26.63 -7.45 19.14
C TRP A 694 -25.69 -8.58 18.74
N THR A 695 -26.15 -9.82 18.90
CA THR A 695 -25.45 -11.02 18.45
C THR A 695 -26.45 -12.01 17.85
N ILE A 696 -25.94 -12.97 17.10
CA ILE A 696 -26.74 -14.02 16.47
C ILE A 696 -26.25 -15.39 16.91
N ASP A 697 -27.17 -16.22 17.38
CA ASP A 697 -26.86 -17.60 17.77
C ASP A 697 -26.79 -18.54 16.55
N SER A 698 -26.41 -19.80 16.77
CA SER A 698 -26.33 -20.81 15.71
C SER A 698 -27.70 -21.19 15.11
N ASN A 699 -28.80 -20.91 15.82
CA ASN A 699 -30.17 -21.10 15.32
C ASN A 699 -30.67 -19.92 14.49
N GLY A 700 -29.88 -18.84 14.41
CA GLY A 700 -30.23 -17.62 13.70
C GLY A 700 -31.11 -16.67 14.50
N VAL A 701 -31.20 -16.79 15.83
CA VAL A 701 -31.98 -15.87 16.66
C VAL A 701 -31.10 -14.67 17.03
N LEU A 702 -31.61 -13.45 16.77
CA LEU A 702 -30.95 -12.21 17.18
C LEU A 702 -31.25 -11.91 18.64
N GLN A 703 -30.22 -11.59 19.41
CA GLN A 703 -30.33 -11.28 20.84
C GLN A 703 -29.45 -10.08 21.21
N LEU A 704 -29.95 -9.19 22.07
CA LEU A 704 -29.17 -8.14 22.69
C LEU A 704 -28.55 -8.69 23.99
N SER A 705 -27.63 -9.64 23.84
CA SER A 705 -27.07 -10.42 24.94
C SER A 705 -25.55 -10.41 24.98
N ASN A 706 -24.87 -9.84 23.97
CA ASN A 706 -23.42 -9.71 23.99
C ASN A 706 -23.01 -8.48 24.78
N ARG A 707 -21.81 -8.52 25.37
CA ARG A 707 -21.16 -7.34 25.96
C ARG A 707 -21.13 -6.18 24.97
N PRO A 708 -21.07 -4.92 25.45
CA PRO A 708 -20.90 -3.75 24.58
C PRO A 708 -19.55 -3.87 23.86
N LEU A 709 -19.59 -4.50 22.69
CA LEU A 709 -18.40 -4.93 21.98
C LEU A 709 -17.83 -3.74 21.22
N THR A 710 -16.82 -3.12 21.80
CA THR A 710 -16.09 -2.02 21.19
C THR A 710 -14.74 -2.50 20.68
N LEU A 711 -14.22 -1.75 19.70
CA LEU A 711 -12.85 -1.87 19.20
C LEU A 711 -11.82 -2.05 20.33
N ARG A 712 -11.99 -1.28 21.41
CA ARG A 712 -11.05 -1.21 22.52
C ARG A 712 -10.93 -2.52 23.30
N LEU A 713 -12.04 -3.23 23.50
CA LEU A 713 -12.01 -4.49 24.24
C LEU A 713 -11.16 -5.54 23.51
N HIS A 714 -11.32 -5.66 22.20
CA HIS A 714 -10.50 -6.58 21.41
C HIS A 714 -9.05 -6.12 21.30
N GLN A 715 -8.75 -4.82 21.26
CA GLN A 715 -7.37 -4.35 21.32
C GLN A 715 -6.68 -4.74 22.64
N LEU A 716 -7.37 -4.62 23.77
CA LEU A 716 -6.85 -5.05 25.08
C LEU A 716 -6.59 -6.56 25.09
N GLU A 717 -7.57 -7.35 24.66
CA GLU A 717 -7.45 -8.82 24.62
C GLU A 717 -6.39 -9.29 23.62
N ASN A 718 -6.20 -8.58 22.50
CA ASN A 718 -5.11 -8.84 21.55
C ASN A 718 -3.72 -8.58 22.15
N ALA A 719 -3.62 -7.59 23.05
CA ALA A 719 -2.41 -7.32 23.83
C ALA A 719 -2.28 -8.23 25.06
N GLY A 720 -3.11 -9.26 25.21
CA GLY A 720 -3.09 -10.16 26.37
C GLY A 720 -3.64 -9.56 27.66
N ILE A 721 -4.25 -8.37 27.61
CA ILE A 721 -4.73 -7.65 28.79
C ILE A 721 -6.17 -8.09 29.12
N PRO A 722 -6.42 -8.61 30.33
CA PRO A 722 -7.75 -9.08 30.70
C PRO A 722 -8.72 -7.91 30.88
N THR A 723 -9.84 -7.93 30.14
CA THR A 723 -10.92 -6.94 30.28
C THR A 723 -11.82 -7.22 31.48
N ASN A 724 -11.91 -8.49 31.91
CA ASN A 724 -12.84 -8.98 32.94
C ASN A 724 -14.33 -8.72 32.63
N ILE A 725 -14.67 -8.41 31.38
CA ILE A 725 -16.04 -8.24 30.90
C ILE A 725 -16.43 -9.49 30.11
N GLY A 726 -17.24 -10.36 30.73
CA GLY A 726 -17.68 -11.60 30.10
C GLY A 726 -18.52 -11.37 28.83
N ARG A 727 -18.39 -12.23 27.82
CA ARG A 727 -19.06 -12.07 26.51
C ARG A 727 -20.58 -11.93 26.58
N ASN A 728 -21.22 -12.57 27.56
CA ASN A 728 -22.68 -12.51 27.75
C ASN A 728 -23.14 -11.44 28.76
N LEU A 729 -22.25 -10.55 29.21
CA LEU A 729 -22.55 -9.53 30.21
C LEU A 729 -23.14 -8.27 29.55
N THR A 730 -24.41 -7.98 29.83
CA THR A 730 -25.06 -6.72 29.43
C THR A 730 -25.41 -5.89 30.65
N TYR A 731 -25.39 -4.57 30.53
CA TYR A 731 -25.60 -3.68 31.66
C TYR A 731 -27.01 -3.09 31.67
N PRO A 732 -27.74 -3.16 32.79
CA PRO A 732 -28.98 -2.43 32.95
C PRO A 732 -28.75 -0.96 33.33
N SER A 733 -27.53 -0.61 33.78
CA SER A 733 -27.20 0.70 34.33
C SER A 733 -25.93 1.30 33.73
N THR A 734 -25.97 2.60 33.47
CA THR A 734 -24.84 3.44 33.01
C THR A 734 -23.62 3.36 33.93
N ASP A 735 -23.81 3.45 35.25
CA ASP A 735 -22.71 3.52 36.22
C ASP A 735 -21.89 2.23 36.21
N SER A 736 -22.54 1.05 36.21
CA SER A 736 -21.85 -0.24 36.17
C SER A 736 -21.02 -0.43 34.90
N TYR A 737 -21.51 0.05 33.76
CA TYR A 737 -20.78 -0.04 32.50
C TYR A 737 -19.49 0.79 32.54
N TYR A 738 -19.56 2.06 32.94
CA TYR A 738 -18.37 2.91 32.96
C TYR A 738 -17.34 2.52 34.02
N LEU A 739 -17.79 1.98 35.16
CA LEU A 739 -16.87 1.46 36.17
C LEU A 739 -16.05 0.28 35.62
N ASP A 740 -16.67 -0.59 34.81
CA ASP A 740 -15.94 -1.69 34.15
C ASP A 740 -14.99 -1.17 33.05
N ILE A 741 -15.37 -0.13 32.29
CA ILE A 741 -14.44 0.53 31.34
C ILE A 741 -13.25 1.17 32.07
N LEU A 742 -13.48 1.84 33.19
CA LEU A 742 -12.42 2.39 34.06
C LEU A 742 -11.58 1.27 34.72
N SER A 743 -12.15 0.09 34.95
CA SER A 743 -11.42 -1.10 35.38
C SER A 743 -10.50 -1.62 34.27
N CYS A 744 -10.95 -1.61 33.00
CA CYS A 744 -10.12 -1.99 31.85
C CYS A 744 -8.87 -1.10 31.71
N HIS A 745 -8.99 0.22 31.95
CA HIS A 745 -7.82 1.12 32.01
C HIS A 745 -6.86 0.74 33.14
N GLY A 746 -7.38 0.40 34.32
CA GLY A 746 -6.56 -0.10 35.43
C GLY A 746 -5.90 -1.45 35.11
N SER A 747 -6.59 -2.32 34.39
CA SER A 747 -6.04 -3.60 33.93
C SER A 747 -4.89 -3.40 32.94
N ARG A 748 -5.01 -2.44 32.01
CA ARG A 748 -3.92 -2.06 31.10
C ARG A 748 -2.66 -1.66 31.87
N ILE A 749 -2.80 -0.78 32.86
CA ILE A 749 -1.68 -0.33 33.71
C ILE A 749 -1.00 -1.50 34.42
N ARG A 750 -1.73 -2.55 34.77
CA ARG A 750 -1.18 -3.72 35.49
C ARG A 750 -0.49 -4.70 34.56
N HIS A 751 -1.02 -4.93 33.36
CA HIS A 751 -0.60 -6.06 32.52
C HIS A 751 0.25 -5.65 31.32
N GLN A 752 0.10 -4.44 30.79
CA GLN A 752 0.89 -4.01 29.64
C GLN A 752 2.35 -3.77 30.08
N PRO A 753 3.36 -4.40 29.45
CA PRO A 753 4.75 -4.33 29.92
C PRO A 753 5.30 -2.91 30.05
N ASN A 754 5.08 -2.07 29.03
CA ASN A 754 5.53 -0.68 28.94
C ASN A 754 4.46 0.34 29.37
N SER A 755 3.56 -0.01 30.29
CA SER A 755 2.45 0.88 30.67
C SER A 755 2.86 2.19 31.36
N MET A 756 4.06 2.25 31.92
CA MET A 756 4.61 3.41 32.65
C MET A 756 6.00 3.73 32.12
N HIS A 757 6.28 5.00 31.83
CA HIS A 757 7.60 5.45 31.41
C HIS A 757 8.56 5.59 32.59
N ASP A 758 8.09 6.20 33.67
CA ASP A 758 8.80 6.39 34.93
C ASP A 758 7.79 6.44 36.10
N GLU A 759 8.30 6.68 37.31
CA GLU A 759 7.45 6.72 38.51
C GLU A 759 6.49 7.93 38.51
N GLU A 760 6.88 9.05 37.93
CA GLU A 760 6.04 10.26 37.87
C GLU A 760 4.86 10.06 36.91
N ASP A 761 5.14 9.55 35.71
CA ASP A 761 4.13 9.13 34.74
C ASP A 761 3.20 8.08 35.36
N GLY A 762 3.76 7.05 36.00
CA GLY A 762 2.99 6.01 36.69
C GLY A 762 2.01 6.58 37.72
N ARG A 763 2.49 7.49 38.59
CA ARG A 763 1.65 8.20 39.58
C ARG A 763 0.57 9.04 38.91
N ALA A 764 0.91 9.76 37.86
CA ALA A 764 -0.02 10.67 37.19
C ALA A 764 -1.15 9.88 36.48
N GLN A 765 -0.83 8.76 35.82
CA GLN A 765 -1.83 7.90 35.19
C GLN A 765 -2.84 7.32 36.21
N VAL A 766 -2.36 6.75 37.33
CA VAL A 766 -3.25 6.16 38.34
C VAL A 766 -4.00 7.23 39.14
N ALA A 767 -3.42 8.42 39.34
CA ALA A 767 -4.10 9.56 39.94
C ALA A 767 -5.26 10.03 39.05
N ASN A 768 -5.02 10.21 37.74
CA ASN A 768 -6.06 10.58 36.78
C ASN A 768 -7.17 9.55 36.73
N LEU A 769 -6.83 8.25 36.71
CA LEU A 769 -7.84 7.18 36.73
C LEU A 769 -8.67 7.19 38.02
N THR A 770 -8.05 7.49 39.16
CA THR A 770 -8.73 7.60 40.46
C THR A 770 -9.70 8.78 40.48
N ILE A 771 -9.30 9.94 39.98
CA ILE A 771 -10.18 11.11 39.89
C ILE A 771 -11.28 10.89 38.84
N MET A 772 -10.98 10.28 37.70
CA MET A 772 -12.01 9.94 36.70
C MET A 772 -13.11 9.06 37.30
N ARG A 773 -12.76 8.08 38.15
CA ARG A 773 -13.74 7.28 38.92
C ARG A 773 -14.57 8.13 39.87
N ALA A 774 -13.93 9.04 40.61
CA ALA A 774 -14.62 9.93 41.54
C ALA A 774 -15.53 10.95 40.83
N LEU A 775 -15.15 11.41 39.64
CA LEU A 775 -15.88 12.41 38.87
C LEU A 775 -17.01 11.84 38.01
N LEU A 776 -17.10 10.51 37.84
CA LEU A 776 -18.14 9.87 37.02
C LEU A 776 -19.57 10.39 37.29
N PRO A 777 -20.02 10.60 38.55
CA PRO A 777 -21.35 11.14 38.84
C PRO A 777 -21.58 12.59 38.39
N HIS A 778 -20.53 13.35 38.06
CA HIS A 778 -20.65 14.72 37.51
C HIS A 778 -20.92 14.72 36.00
N PHE A 779 -20.52 13.65 35.30
CA PHE A 779 -20.67 13.52 33.85
C PHE A 779 -21.80 12.58 33.44
N THR A 780 -22.50 11.99 34.39
CA THR A 780 -23.66 11.11 34.17
C THR A 780 -24.92 11.72 34.79
N ASP A 781 -26.07 11.54 34.15
CA ASP A 781 -27.34 12.01 34.70
C ASP A 781 -28.04 10.89 35.47
N ARG A 782 -28.38 11.15 36.74
CA ARG A 782 -29.05 10.15 37.58
C ARG A 782 -30.40 9.73 37.01
N GLU A 783 -31.10 10.63 36.33
CA GLU A 783 -32.40 10.35 35.70
C GLU A 783 -32.26 9.45 34.46
N LEU A 784 -31.09 9.42 33.82
CA LEU A 784 -30.80 8.63 32.62
C LEU A 784 -30.06 7.32 32.92
N ARG A 785 -29.79 7.03 34.20
CA ARG A 785 -28.98 5.89 34.66
C ARG A 785 -29.48 4.52 34.17
N GLN A 786 -30.79 4.37 33.98
CA GLN A 786 -31.45 3.13 33.54
C GLN A 786 -31.95 3.22 32.09
N GLY A 787 -31.48 4.24 31.35
CA GLY A 787 -31.86 4.50 29.97
C GLY A 787 -32.50 5.90 29.77
N PRO A 788 -32.80 6.27 28.52
CA PRO A 788 -32.73 5.45 27.31
C PRO A 788 -31.29 5.04 26.93
N PHE A 789 -31.16 3.83 26.37
CA PHE A 789 -29.93 3.39 25.72
C PHE A 789 -30.11 3.45 24.19
N PHE A 790 -29.19 4.12 23.51
CA PHE A 790 -29.25 4.29 22.05
C PHE A 790 -28.24 3.39 21.36
N TYR A 791 -28.66 2.78 20.25
CA TYR A 791 -27.76 2.01 19.40
C TYR A 791 -26.86 2.97 18.60
N ARG A 792 -25.55 2.73 18.60
CA ARG A 792 -24.55 3.65 18.03
C ARG A 792 -23.45 2.91 17.30
N LEU A 793 -22.91 3.56 16.27
CA LEU A 793 -21.67 3.17 15.61
C LEU A 793 -20.51 3.78 16.42
N THR A 794 -19.80 2.96 17.20
CA THR A 794 -18.75 3.46 18.11
C THR A 794 -17.42 3.74 17.42
N ASP A 795 -17.18 3.13 16.26
CA ASP A 795 -15.95 3.24 15.46
C ASP A 795 -16.26 3.83 14.08
N LEU A 796 -16.97 4.97 14.05
CA LEU A 796 -17.29 5.64 12.80
C LEU A 796 -16.14 6.58 12.40
N HIS A 797 -15.44 6.25 11.31
CA HIS A 797 -14.37 7.03 10.69
C HIS A 797 -14.73 7.41 9.24
N GLN A 798 -14.02 8.39 8.66
CA GLN A 798 -14.20 8.82 7.27
C GLN A 798 -14.05 7.65 6.27
N SER A 799 -13.16 6.70 6.57
CA SER A 799 -12.91 5.52 5.73
C SER A 799 -14.03 4.47 5.78
N ASN A 800 -15.03 4.64 6.67
CA ASN A 800 -16.20 3.76 6.75
C ASN A 800 -17.40 4.32 5.96
N ILE A 801 -17.26 5.51 5.36
CA ILE A 801 -18.35 6.25 4.73
C ILE A 801 -18.06 6.43 3.25
N PHE A 802 -18.96 5.97 2.39
CA PHE A 802 -18.94 6.26 0.96
C PHE A 802 -19.89 7.40 0.66
N VAL A 803 -19.42 8.38 -0.11
CA VAL A 803 -20.17 9.58 -0.49
C VAL A 803 -20.17 9.79 -2.00
N ASP A 804 -21.19 10.47 -2.51
CA ASP A 804 -21.18 10.98 -3.88
C ASP A 804 -20.42 12.30 -4.04
N ASN A 805 -20.34 12.81 -5.26
CA ASN A 805 -19.68 14.08 -5.59
C ASN A 805 -20.21 15.31 -4.81
N GLN A 806 -21.43 15.23 -4.23
CA GLN A 806 -22.07 16.27 -3.41
C GLN A 806 -21.99 15.98 -1.91
N TRP A 807 -21.22 14.97 -1.52
CA TRP A 807 -21.03 14.49 -0.16
C TRP A 807 -22.29 13.94 0.51
N HIS A 808 -23.26 13.46 -0.28
CA HIS A 808 -24.36 12.66 0.27
C HIS A 808 -23.88 11.24 0.58
N ILE A 809 -24.23 10.73 1.76
CA ILE A 809 -23.83 9.38 2.19
C ILE A 809 -24.57 8.33 1.35
N LYS A 810 -23.83 7.51 0.61
CA LYS A 810 -24.36 6.42 -0.23
C LYS A 810 -24.25 5.06 0.38
N TYR A 811 -23.20 4.80 1.16
CA TYR A 811 -23.02 3.53 1.87
C TYR A 811 -22.24 3.74 3.17
N LEU A 812 -22.65 3.03 4.22
CA LEU A 812 -21.87 2.81 5.43
C LEU A 812 -21.35 1.38 5.43
N VAL A 813 -20.05 1.24 5.68
CA VAL A 813 -19.37 -0.05 5.85
C VAL A 813 -18.79 -0.15 7.26
N ASP A 814 -18.27 -1.33 7.61
CA ASP A 814 -17.52 -1.53 8.87
C ASP A 814 -18.31 -1.21 10.16
N ILE A 815 -19.54 -1.72 10.25
CA ILE A 815 -20.46 -1.49 11.39
C ILE A 815 -20.29 -2.52 12.53
N GLU A 816 -19.12 -3.16 12.61
CA GLU A 816 -18.86 -4.34 13.44
C GLU A 816 -18.86 -4.06 14.94
N TRP A 817 -18.54 -2.83 15.34
CA TRP A 817 -18.46 -2.39 16.74
C TRP A 817 -19.75 -1.72 17.25
N ALA A 818 -20.85 -1.80 16.49
CA ALA A 818 -22.09 -1.12 16.84
C ALA A 818 -22.75 -1.73 18.09
N CYS A 819 -23.00 -0.89 19.10
CA CYS A 819 -23.57 -1.32 20.37
C CYS A 819 -24.53 -0.29 20.97
N SER A 820 -25.37 -0.75 21.90
CA SER A 820 -26.29 0.06 22.70
C SER A 820 -25.51 0.74 23.82
N LEU A 821 -25.59 2.07 23.93
CA LEU A 821 -24.87 2.88 24.91
C LEU A 821 -25.80 3.90 25.62
N PRO A 822 -25.41 4.42 26.80
CA PRO A 822 -26.11 5.51 27.46
C PRO A 822 -26.35 6.71 26.54
N ALA A 823 -27.52 7.33 26.63
CA ALA A 823 -27.88 8.46 25.76
C ALA A 823 -26.91 9.65 25.86
N GLU A 824 -26.28 9.87 27.03
CA GLU A 824 -25.30 10.93 27.23
C GLU A 824 -24.01 10.72 26.42
N THR A 825 -23.79 9.54 25.84
CA THR A 825 -22.65 9.29 24.96
C THR A 825 -22.86 9.86 23.56
N LEU A 826 -24.11 10.12 23.15
CA LEU A 826 -24.44 10.63 21.83
C LEU A 826 -23.72 11.97 21.60
N ARG A 827 -22.92 12.04 20.54
CA ARG A 827 -22.05 13.19 20.24
C ARG A 827 -21.66 13.21 18.76
N PRO A 828 -21.32 14.38 18.19
CA PRO A 828 -20.74 14.47 16.86
C PRO A 828 -19.36 13.78 16.81
N PRO A 829 -18.90 13.32 15.64
CA PRO A 829 -17.54 12.80 15.51
C PRO A 829 -16.48 13.84 15.89
N TYR A 830 -15.41 13.43 16.57
CA TYR A 830 -14.32 14.38 16.92
C TYR A 830 -13.50 14.79 15.69
N TRP A 831 -13.45 13.94 14.66
CA TRP A 831 -12.66 14.15 13.45
C TRP A 831 -13.33 15.08 12.42
N LEU A 832 -14.40 15.81 12.77
CA LEU A 832 -15.07 16.76 11.87
C LEU A 832 -14.12 17.81 11.27
N THR A 833 -12.99 18.09 11.92
CA THR A 833 -11.93 18.98 11.45
C THR A 833 -10.65 18.26 11.02
N GLY A 834 -10.65 16.92 10.97
CA GLY A 834 -9.48 16.10 10.66
C GLY A 834 -8.43 16.00 11.78
N ILE A 835 -8.75 16.44 12.99
CA ILE A 835 -7.82 16.53 14.12
C ILE A 835 -8.09 15.38 15.11
N ALA A 836 -7.03 14.78 15.66
CA ALA A 836 -7.15 13.78 16.71
C ALA A 836 -7.73 14.41 18.00
N VAL A 837 -8.54 13.65 18.74
CA VAL A 837 -9.28 14.20 19.89
C VAL A 837 -8.39 14.82 20.99
N HIS A 838 -7.16 14.32 21.17
CA HIS A 838 -6.22 14.84 22.16
C HIS A 838 -5.49 16.10 21.71
N ASP A 839 -5.55 16.45 20.41
CA ASP A 839 -4.91 17.62 19.82
C ASP A 839 -5.86 18.82 19.65
N ILE A 840 -7.10 18.72 20.15
CA ILE A 840 -8.11 19.77 20.02
C ILE A 840 -7.88 20.86 21.08
N LEU A 841 -6.81 21.64 20.91
CA LEU A 841 -6.38 22.70 21.84
C LEU A 841 -6.24 24.06 21.13
N GLY A 842 -6.34 25.16 21.89
CA GLY A 842 -6.13 26.52 21.37
C GLY A 842 -6.97 26.84 20.12
N GLU A 843 -6.34 27.33 19.06
CA GLU A 843 -7.02 27.67 17.80
C GLU A 843 -7.74 26.47 17.15
N ARG A 844 -7.24 25.24 17.37
CA ARG A 844 -7.88 24.00 16.86
C ARG A 844 -9.20 23.72 17.58
N LEU A 845 -9.27 24.05 18.88
CA LEU A 845 -10.52 23.97 19.65
C LEU A 845 -11.55 24.98 19.14
N ASP A 846 -11.13 26.18 18.76
CA ASP A 846 -12.03 27.18 18.18
C ASP A 846 -12.59 26.72 16.82
N ALA A 847 -11.74 26.14 15.97
CA ALA A 847 -12.16 25.57 14.69
C ALA A 847 -13.13 24.40 14.88
N PHE A 848 -12.83 23.47 15.80
CA PHE A 848 -13.71 22.36 16.12
C PHE A 848 -15.04 22.83 16.72
N SER A 849 -15.02 23.83 17.61
CA SER A 849 -16.23 24.39 18.22
C SER A 849 -17.18 24.97 17.17
N LYS A 850 -16.65 25.69 16.17
CA LYS A 850 -17.45 26.19 15.03
C LYS A 850 -18.04 25.05 14.20
N ALA A 851 -17.26 24.01 13.91
CA ALA A 851 -17.74 22.85 13.18
C ALA A 851 -18.81 22.07 13.96
N HIS A 852 -18.61 21.92 15.28
CA HIS A 852 -19.56 21.33 16.21
C HIS A 852 -20.88 22.11 16.24
N ASP A 853 -20.84 23.43 16.39
CA ASP A 853 -22.05 24.25 16.45
C ASP A 853 -22.86 24.17 15.16
N LYS A 854 -22.18 24.24 14.00
CA LYS A 854 -22.82 24.03 12.68
C LYS A 854 -23.44 22.64 12.56
N PHE A 855 -22.77 21.59 13.04
CA PHE A 855 -23.34 20.24 13.08
C PHE A 855 -24.58 20.19 13.97
N MET A 856 -24.52 20.77 15.17
CA MET A 856 -25.62 20.78 16.12
C MET A 856 -26.86 21.53 15.62
N GLU A 857 -26.67 22.64 14.90
CA GLU A 857 -27.77 23.36 14.23
C GLU A 857 -28.49 22.47 13.20
N ILE A 858 -27.74 21.83 12.30
CA ILE A 858 -28.28 20.92 11.28
C ILE A 858 -28.93 19.70 11.94
N PHE A 859 -28.31 19.15 12.98
CA PHE A 859 -28.84 18.00 13.73
C PHE A 859 -30.19 18.33 14.37
N GLU A 860 -30.33 19.50 14.98
CA GLU A 860 -31.58 19.97 15.58
C GLU A 860 -32.69 20.17 14.54
N GLU A 861 -32.36 20.72 13.38
CA GLU A 861 -33.29 20.87 12.26
C GLU A 861 -33.80 19.52 11.75
N GLU A 862 -32.93 18.53 11.61
CA GLU A 862 -33.33 17.18 11.21
C GLU A 862 -34.08 16.46 12.33
N GLU A 863 -33.73 16.63 13.61
CA GLU A 863 -34.43 16.01 14.75
C GLU A 863 -35.90 16.45 14.80
N LYS A 864 -36.19 17.72 14.52
CA LYS A 864 -37.56 18.26 14.45
C LYS A 864 -38.44 17.59 13.39
N ARG A 865 -37.85 16.88 12.42
CA ARG A 865 -38.57 16.12 11.39
C ARG A 865 -38.93 14.69 11.84
N TYR A 866 -38.32 14.22 12.93
CA TYR A 866 -38.62 12.91 13.52
C TYR A 866 -39.72 13.02 14.58
N PRO A 867 -40.45 11.93 14.86
CA PRO A 867 -41.39 11.90 15.97
C PRO A 867 -40.69 12.23 17.29
N PRO A 868 -41.29 13.10 18.14
CA PRO A 868 -40.69 13.51 19.40
C PRO A 868 -40.49 12.31 20.31
N LEU A 869 -39.29 12.20 20.89
CA LEU A 869 -38.94 11.13 21.82
C LEU A 869 -39.25 11.60 23.24
N PHE A 870 -39.99 10.80 24.01
CA PHE A 870 -40.55 11.18 25.33
C PHE A 870 -41.32 12.50 25.34
N ASN A 871 -42.08 12.80 24.28
CA ASN A 871 -42.83 14.06 24.09
C ASN A 871 -41.96 15.33 24.05
N VAL A 872 -40.65 15.20 23.78
CA VAL A 872 -39.72 16.32 23.62
C VAL A 872 -39.22 16.34 22.17
N SER A 873 -39.44 17.47 21.48
CA SER A 873 -39.14 17.60 20.03
C SER A 873 -37.65 17.63 19.67
N ALA A 874 -36.77 18.00 20.61
CA ALA A 874 -35.32 18.09 20.40
C ALA A 874 -34.58 17.40 21.54
N TYR A 875 -35.06 16.21 21.93
CA TYR A 875 -34.59 15.48 23.11
C TYR A 875 -33.08 15.19 23.05
N ARG A 876 -32.60 14.67 21.91
CA ARG A 876 -31.20 14.28 21.74
C ARG A 876 -30.29 15.48 21.59
N THR A 877 -30.73 16.49 20.84
CA THR A 877 -30.04 17.78 20.74
C THR A 877 -29.82 18.38 22.12
N ASN A 878 -30.84 18.37 22.98
CA ASN A 878 -30.72 18.90 24.36
C ASN A 878 -29.69 18.12 25.18
N ILE A 879 -29.67 16.79 25.08
CA ILE A 879 -28.66 15.94 25.73
C ILE A 879 -27.25 16.29 25.23
N MET A 880 -27.06 16.37 23.91
CA MET A 880 -25.77 16.67 23.29
C MET A 880 -25.26 18.07 23.70
N ARG A 881 -26.11 19.10 23.64
CA ARG A 881 -25.76 20.47 24.08
C ARG A 881 -25.45 20.54 25.57
N LYS A 882 -26.22 19.83 26.41
CA LYS A 882 -25.94 19.71 27.85
C LYS A 882 -24.60 19.01 28.07
N GLY A 883 -24.34 17.92 27.36
CA GLY A 883 -23.09 17.16 27.43
C GLY A 883 -21.87 17.99 27.03
N TRP A 884 -21.97 18.80 25.98
CA TRP A 884 -20.92 19.74 25.57
C TRP A 884 -20.62 20.77 26.66
N LYS A 885 -21.66 21.40 27.23
CA LYS A 885 -21.52 22.41 28.30
C LYS A 885 -20.87 21.83 29.57
N VAL A 886 -21.32 20.66 30.01
CA VAL A 886 -20.79 20.00 31.22
C VAL A 886 -19.36 19.50 30.99
N GLY A 887 -19.07 18.98 29.78
CA GLY A 887 -17.77 18.39 29.44
C GLY A 887 -17.82 16.87 29.28
N ASN A 888 -19.01 16.28 29.18
CA ASN A 888 -19.21 14.85 28.93
C ASN A 888 -18.55 14.38 27.64
N PHE A 889 -18.49 15.27 26.63
CA PHE A 889 -17.80 15.02 25.37
C PHE A 889 -16.36 14.56 25.62
N TRP A 890 -15.61 15.33 26.42
CA TRP A 890 -14.22 15.06 26.77
C TRP A 890 -14.10 13.84 27.67
N PHE A 891 -14.93 13.75 28.71
CA PHE A 891 -14.89 12.64 29.66
C PHE A 891 -15.09 11.28 28.98
N PHE A 892 -16.10 11.14 28.12
CA PHE A 892 -16.33 9.86 27.45
C PHE A 892 -15.33 9.58 26.33
N HIS A 893 -14.78 10.59 25.65
CA HIS A 893 -13.67 10.37 24.72
C HIS A 893 -12.38 9.96 25.42
N ALA A 894 -12.13 10.44 26.64
CA ALA A 894 -11.04 9.98 27.50
C ALA A 894 -11.23 8.50 27.89
N LEU A 895 -12.45 8.04 28.14
CA LEU A 895 -12.71 6.62 28.41
C LEU A 895 -12.48 5.72 27.19
N ASP A 896 -12.78 6.21 25.99
CA ASP A 896 -12.61 5.47 24.75
C ASP A 896 -11.15 5.47 24.24
N SER A 897 -10.26 6.29 24.82
CA SER A 897 -8.87 6.46 24.37
C SER A 897 -7.85 6.22 25.49
N PRO A 898 -6.95 5.23 25.37
CA PRO A 898 -5.90 4.94 26.36
C PRO A 898 -4.88 6.07 26.50
N LYS A 899 -4.32 6.50 25.35
CA LYS A 899 -3.40 7.65 25.25
C LYS A 899 -4.14 8.95 25.59
N GLY A 900 -5.41 9.03 25.18
CA GLY A 900 -6.25 10.21 25.38
C GLY A 900 -6.65 10.42 26.84
N LEU A 901 -6.76 9.37 27.67
CA LEU A 901 -7.23 9.55 29.05
C LEU A 901 -6.37 10.55 29.80
N PHE A 902 -5.05 10.44 29.72
CA PHE A 902 -4.13 11.35 30.39
C PHE A 902 -4.21 12.78 29.84
N ASN A 903 -4.00 12.95 28.53
CA ASN A 903 -3.96 14.27 27.89
C ASN A 903 -5.32 14.99 27.94
N ILE A 904 -6.41 14.30 27.61
CA ILE A 904 -7.76 14.87 27.66
C ILE A 904 -8.15 15.22 29.10
N PHE A 905 -7.75 14.40 30.08
CA PHE A 905 -8.02 14.72 31.48
C PHE A 905 -7.32 16.02 31.89
N ARG A 906 -6.01 16.12 31.65
CA ARG A 906 -5.20 17.30 32.00
C ARG A 906 -5.70 18.56 31.30
N ASP A 907 -6.01 18.46 30.01
CA ASP A 907 -6.22 19.64 29.18
C ASP A 907 -7.69 20.09 29.14
N HIS A 908 -8.66 19.19 29.33
CA HIS A 908 -10.10 19.50 29.21
C HIS A 908 -10.96 19.21 30.45
N ILE A 909 -10.55 18.29 31.33
CA ILE A 909 -11.37 17.84 32.47
C ILE A 909 -10.91 18.52 33.76
N GLN A 910 -9.63 18.38 34.13
CA GLN A 910 -9.06 18.91 35.36
C GLN A 910 -9.24 20.44 35.51
N PRO A 911 -9.04 21.28 34.48
CA PRO A 911 -9.16 22.74 34.62
C PRO A 911 -10.57 23.20 35.00
N LYS A 912 -11.60 22.38 34.77
CA LYS A 912 -12.99 22.69 35.17
C LYS A 912 -13.21 22.63 36.69
N PHE A 913 -12.42 21.84 37.40
CA PHE A 913 -12.55 21.64 38.85
C PHE A 913 -11.42 22.32 39.63
N ALA A 914 -10.23 22.42 39.05
CA ALA A 914 -9.05 23.03 39.65
C ALA A 914 -8.39 24.04 38.68
N PRO A 915 -9.02 25.21 38.44
CA PRO A 915 -8.55 26.19 37.45
C PRO A 915 -7.27 26.95 37.85
N SER A 916 -6.99 27.06 39.16
CA SER A 916 -5.71 27.54 39.67
C SER A 916 -4.89 26.34 40.15
N GLN A 917 -3.83 25.98 39.45
CA GLN A 917 -2.80 25.07 39.96
C GLN A 917 -2.13 25.77 41.17
N SER A 918 -2.75 25.67 42.34
CA SER A 918 -2.19 26.16 43.61
C SER A 918 -1.24 25.15 44.26
N ALA A 919 -1.12 23.96 43.68
CA ALA A 919 -0.13 22.94 44.02
C ALA A 919 0.63 22.54 42.75
N ASP A 920 1.91 22.24 42.93
CA ASP A 920 2.76 21.59 41.93
C ASP A 920 2.04 20.35 41.35
N PRO A 921 1.91 20.20 40.03
CA PRO A 921 1.35 18.98 39.40
C PRO A 921 1.92 17.68 39.99
N SER A 922 3.18 17.69 40.43
CA SER A 922 3.83 16.55 41.08
C SER A 922 3.16 16.16 42.41
N ASP A 923 2.69 17.14 43.19
CA ASP A 923 2.07 16.91 44.51
C ASP A 923 0.67 16.30 44.40
N PHE A 924 -0.11 16.73 43.40
CA PHE A 924 -1.42 16.14 43.12
C PHE A 924 -1.28 14.65 42.77
N SER A 925 -0.41 14.33 41.81
CA SER A 925 -0.16 12.95 41.39
C SER A 925 0.36 12.09 42.54
N ARG A 926 1.28 12.62 43.35
CA ARG A 926 1.84 11.94 44.52
C ARG A 926 0.80 11.61 45.58
N ILE A 927 -0.12 12.53 45.90
CA ILE A 927 -1.12 12.31 46.96
C ILE A 927 -2.25 11.40 46.47
N VAL A 928 -2.76 11.64 45.26
CA VAL A 928 -3.97 10.95 44.78
C VAL A 928 -3.67 9.53 44.32
N SER A 929 -2.48 9.26 43.77
CA SER A 929 -2.09 7.93 43.32
C SER A 929 -2.22 6.86 44.40
N GLU A 930 -1.93 7.17 45.67
CA GLU A 930 -2.05 6.24 46.80
C GLU A 930 -3.48 5.72 47.03
N TYR A 931 -4.51 6.41 46.51
CA TYR A 931 -5.91 6.01 46.63
C TYR A 931 -6.41 5.12 45.48
N TRP A 932 -5.57 4.80 44.48
CA TRP A 932 -5.98 3.97 43.34
C TRP A 932 -6.25 2.52 43.74
N ALA A 933 -5.32 1.92 44.48
CA ALA A 933 -5.38 0.56 45.01
C ALA A 933 -4.45 0.36 46.21
N VAL A 934 -4.72 -0.64 47.05
CA VAL A 934 -3.91 -0.94 48.26
C VAL A 934 -2.46 -1.28 47.89
N ASP A 935 -2.26 -1.92 46.74
CA ASP A 935 -0.98 -2.39 46.22
C ASP A 935 -0.33 -1.41 45.24
N THR A 936 -0.74 -0.13 45.21
CA THR A 936 -0.28 0.83 44.17
C THR A 936 1.25 0.94 44.10
N LYS A 937 1.94 0.95 45.25
CA LYS A 937 3.40 1.03 45.29
C LYS A 937 4.06 -0.21 44.68
N ASP A 938 3.59 -1.40 45.07
CA ASP A 938 4.08 -2.68 44.55
C ASP A 938 3.88 -2.79 43.04
N VAL A 939 2.73 -2.30 42.53
CA VAL A 939 2.44 -2.27 41.09
C VAL A 939 3.42 -1.36 40.36
N MET A 940 3.63 -0.12 40.84
CA MET A 940 4.55 0.82 40.18
C MET A 940 5.98 0.27 40.15
N GLU A 941 6.48 -0.25 41.26
CA GLU A 941 7.81 -0.87 41.32
C GLU A 941 7.94 -2.09 40.40
N GLY A 942 6.89 -2.90 40.29
CA GLY A 942 6.82 -4.03 39.36
C GLY A 942 6.84 -3.57 37.90
N LYS A 943 6.06 -2.54 37.55
CA LYS A 943 5.97 -2.04 36.17
C LYS A 943 7.27 -1.42 35.66
N LEU A 944 8.03 -0.74 36.52
CA LEU A 944 9.35 -0.22 36.12
C LEU A 944 10.32 -1.35 35.78
N LYS A 945 10.27 -2.48 36.50
CA LYS A 945 11.06 -3.68 36.18
C LYS A 945 10.58 -4.34 34.88
N ASP A 946 9.27 -4.45 34.69
CA ASP A 946 8.70 -4.99 33.45
C ASP A 946 9.11 -4.14 32.24
N LYS A 947 9.17 -2.81 32.40
CA LYS A 947 9.63 -1.88 31.36
C LYS A 947 11.08 -2.16 30.99
N GLU A 948 11.98 -2.34 31.96
CA GLU A 948 13.38 -2.69 31.69
C GLU A 948 13.50 -4.00 30.90
N VAL A 949 12.73 -5.02 31.26
CA VAL A 949 12.68 -6.30 30.52
C VAL A 949 12.17 -6.09 29.10
N TYR A 950 11.06 -5.35 28.94
CA TYR A 950 10.45 -5.02 27.65
C TYR A 950 11.43 -4.26 26.74
N GLU A 951 12.09 -3.22 27.23
CA GLU A 951 13.05 -2.46 26.44
C GLU A 951 14.25 -3.32 26.03
N ASN A 952 14.69 -4.25 26.89
CA ASN A 952 15.76 -5.19 26.55
C ASN A 952 15.33 -6.19 25.47
N GLU A 953 14.10 -6.69 25.51
CA GLU A 953 13.54 -7.56 24.47
C GLU A 953 13.38 -6.81 23.15
N LEU A 954 12.95 -5.55 23.19
CA LEU A 954 12.87 -4.69 22.02
C LEU A 954 14.26 -4.47 21.40
N ARG A 955 15.26 -4.09 22.22
CA ARG A 955 16.66 -3.96 21.79
C ARG A 955 17.19 -5.26 21.17
N LEU A 956 16.85 -6.41 21.76
CA LEU A 956 17.23 -7.73 21.23
C LEU A 956 16.56 -8.02 19.89
N ARG A 957 15.28 -7.67 19.71
CA ARG A 957 14.55 -7.88 18.46
C ARG A 957 15.15 -7.05 17.32
N PHE A 958 15.50 -5.79 17.58
CA PHE A 958 16.25 -4.96 16.63
C PHE A 958 17.63 -5.57 16.37
N LYS A 959 18.38 -5.96 17.40
CA LYS A 959 19.69 -6.61 17.21
C LYS A 959 19.62 -7.89 16.37
N ASN A 960 18.66 -8.78 16.62
CA ASN A 960 18.49 -10.00 15.84
C ASN A 960 18.04 -9.71 14.40
N GLY A 961 17.23 -8.66 14.20
CA GLY A 961 16.92 -8.13 12.88
C GLY A 961 18.16 -7.71 12.11
N SER A 962 19.17 -7.16 12.80
CA SER A 962 20.46 -6.75 12.20
C SER A 962 21.44 -7.88 11.92
N GLU A 963 21.29 -9.04 12.56
CA GLU A 963 22.11 -10.25 12.29
C GLU A 963 21.43 -11.17 11.24
N GLY A 964 20.15 -10.95 10.96
CA GLY A 964 19.35 -11.65 9.94
C GLY A 964 19.17 -10.90 8.61
N THR A 965 19.67 -9.66 8.52
CA THR A 965 19.81 -8.85 7.29
C THR A 965 21.30 -8.70 6.96
#